data_AF-A0A9D2JPS6-F1
#
_entry.id   AF-A0A9D2JPS6-F1
#
_cell.length_a   1.000
_cell.length_b   1.000
_cell.length_c   1.000
_cell.angle_alpha   90.00
_cell.angle_beta   90.00
_cell.angle_gamma   90.00
#
_symmetry.space_group_name_H-M   'P 1'
#
loop_
_entity.id
_entity.type
_entity.pdbx_description
1 polymer ?
#
loop_
_entity_poly.entity_id
_entity_poly.type
_entity_poly.pdbx_seq_one_letter_code
_entity_poly.pdbx_strand_id
1 'polypeptide(L)'
;MTGVYAAVFKAIHEGKWLTIEYRNRNEQTTRYWIAIRELRLPRGVLVVDGLHLGQLTVQELSIYLDRIRSAELVEGSWCPVNEALVADIEENPNQYAALFSNPVNLRVLDYLAACNRLDSVPYKTDYALIRHLDGDSFSGGRLPLNDAQFREIVENFQQRTQGPAGRKLHIQQLGLNLISVDTPRGLYVLAYRPLVLDVKKRELRPRDEIVLCREFTIQGDKVSLRQFLDPEDYDLLDHLEQNLERIKDRVTANNPQLRGVNDMPYLVAIGRDVHVDLDYEYRGILDLYDGDRTDGKSGPTPPIRAFFGEMTTRPRRRKSFPLALLNRRINLDQLLAINSAMRYPLTYVQGPPGTGKTNTIVNTLVTAFFNERTVLFASYNNHPIDGVVEKLQNLTYRGRTIPFPILRLGNSERTAAALDTIRQLYEQCRKLQVYEKVLDRNHAQRAERAKQLTALLERYEKILDLREREATIHRLLEARSHLNFQYELQGAQLPALQKELTKLGSVTTADALELLDRNEEELYQYLYFTSARCILRLGEPKYEDLMEIVNSADDPQEKAIAFNRYLSEPENLKKLLRVFPIIATTCISAHRLGKPEPVFDMVIMDEASQCNTAMSLVPILRGSSLMLVGDPQQLSPVIVLDPKDNETLRRRYRVTQEYDYIANSIYKCFLACDAISDEVLLSWHYRCHPRIIQFNNKKYYNNKLHIASKVESDKPLVYVEIPNDTTDEKNTAPAEVDMIRRYLDKYPERSVGIITPFARQRECIENLLKLRGYANASCGTVHAFQGDEKDVVIFSLAVTDRTRPETYKWLKDNKELINVATSRAREQLVVLSNQAQLDRLHACQRGSDDLYELVQYVKTHGTSRVTAKPAASRALGIKPYSTKTEEAFLENLNHALDNAFLDGRRCTVKREVAISQVFVDNPSCVDLFYTGRFDFVVYERQGGRLMPILAIELDGKEHRGDPAVQARDRKKEAICREHGFELIRVENSYARRYHYIKEILIRYFSGR
;
A
#
# COMPACT_ATOMS: atom_id res chain seq x y z
N MET A 1 11.57 -24.37 -14.31
CA MET A 1 10.21 -24.89 -14.63
C MET A 1 9.14 -23.89 -14.23
N THR A 2 9.23 -23.27 -13.05
CA THR A 2 8.34 -22.22 -12.51
C THR A 2 8.08 -21.05 -13.49
N GLY A 3 9.13 -20.47 -14.06
CA GLY A 3 9.01 -19.39 -15.06
C GLY A 3 8.25 -19.79 -16.33
N VAL A 4 8.29 -21.07 -16.73
CA VAL A 4 7.54 -21.57 -17.90
C VAL A 4 6.06 -21.66 -17.59
N TYR A 5 5.70 -22.23 -16.43
CA TYR A 5 4.30 -22.35 -16.03
C TYR A 5 3.63 -21.00 -15.79
N ALA A 6 4.35 -20.05 -15.17
CA ALA A 6 3.87 -18.68 -15.00
C ALA A 6 3.65 -17.99 -16.36
N ALA A 7 4.59 -18.12 -17.30
CA ALA A 7 4.43 -17.57 -18.65
C ALA A 7 3.23 -18.19 -19.38
N VAL A 8 3.05 -19.51 -19.28
CA VAL A 8 1.90 -20.23 -19.84
C VAL A 8 0.59 -19.76 -19.24
N PHE A 9 0.50 -19.64 -17.91
CA PHE A 9 -0.68 -19.12 -17.22
C PHE A 9 -1.04 -17.72 -17.71
N LYS A 10 -0.05 -16.83 -17.77
CA LYS A 10 -0.19 -15.45 -18.21
C LYS A 10 -0.64 -15.37 -19.68
N ALA A 11 -0.07 -16.18 -20.56
CA ALA A 11 -0.46 -16.23 -21.97
C ALA A 11 -1.91 -16.68 -22.18
N ILE A 12 -2.40 -17.64 -21.37
CA ILE A 12 -3.79 -18.09 -21.40
C ILE A 12 -4.74 -16.94 -21.02
N HIS A 13 -4.42 -16.18 -19.96
CA HIS A 13 -5.28 -15.09 -19.47
C HIS A 13 -5.17 -13.80 -20.30
N GLU A 14 -4.00 -13.52 -20.88
CA GLU A 14 -3.78 -12.28 -21.65
C GLU A 14 -4.06 -12.41 -23.15
N GLY A 15 -4.24 -13.63 -23.67
CA GLY A 15 -4.46 -13.87 -25.10
C GLY A 15 -3.24 -13.46 -25.92
N LYS A 16 -2.06 -13.95 -25.53
CA LYS A 16 -0.77 -13.60 -26.15
C LYS A 16 0.00 -14.85 -26.58
N TRP A 17 0.92 -14.66 -27.52
CA TRP A 17 1.87 -15.68 -27.92
C TRP A 17 3.03 -15.78 -26.92
N LEU A 18 3.63 -16.96 -26.81
CA LEU A 18 4.85 -17.23 -26.05
C LEU A 18 5.99 -17.54 -27.00
N THR A 19 7.15 -16.92 -26.79
CA THR A 19 8.39 -17.43 -27.37
C THR A 19 8.92 -18.54 -26.48
N ILE A 20 9.21 -19.71 -27.06
CA ILE A 20 9.68 -20.88 -26.31
C ILE A 20 10.94 -21.46 -26.94
N GLU A 21 11.84 -21.95 -26.09
CA GLU A 21 12.89 -22.89 -26.48
C GLU A 21 12.43 -24.31 -26.14
N TYR A 22 12.18 -25.11 -27.17
CA TYR A 22 11.61 -26.44 -27.02
C TYR A 22 12.62 -27.52 -27.38
N ARG A 23 12.77 -28.52 -26.50
CA ARG A 23 13.58 -29.71 -26.78
C ARG A 23 12.73 -30.78 -27.46
N ASN A 24 12.96 -30.98 -28.76
CA ASN A 24 12.19 -31.95 -29.54
C ASN A 24 12.57 -33.41 -29.20
N ARG A 25 11.93 -34.39 -29.87
CA ARG A 25 12.17 -35.83 -29.62
C ARG A 25 13.57 -36.31 -30.03
N ASN A 26 14.24 -35.58 -30.92
CA ASN A 26 15.61 -35.86 -31.37
C ASN A 26 16.66 -35.07 -30.55
N GLU A 27 16.27 -34.56 -29.39
CA GLU A 27 17.07 -33.72 -28.48
C GLU A 27 17.57 -32.38 -29.04
N GLN A 28 17.11 -31.98 -30.23
CA GLN A 28 17.44 -30.68 -30.80
C GLN A 28 16.57 -29.59 -30.16
N THR A 29 17.18 -28.43 -29.90
CA THR A 29 16.47 -27.26 -29.36
C THR A 29 16.02 -26.39 -30.52
N THR A 30 14.72 -26.14 -30.61
CA THR A 30 14.12 -25.25 -31.61
C THR A 30 13.34 -24.14 -30.95
N ARG A 31 13.31 -22.96 -31.59
CA ARG A 31 12.58 -21.78 -31.11
C ARG A 31 11.27 -21.61 -31.86
N TYR A 32 10.18 -21.47 -31.12
CA TYR A 32 8.84 -21.23 -31.67
C TYR A 32 8.21 -20.03 -30.99
N TRP A 33 7.30 -19.35 -31.69
CA TRP A 33 6.21 -18.68 -30.99
C TRP A 33 5.00 -19.58 -30.92
N ILE A 34 4.31 -19.66 -29.78
CA ILE A 34 3.15 -20.51 -29.59
C ILE A 34 1.96 -19.71 -29.03
N ALA A 35 0.76 -19.93 -29.56
CA ALA A 35 -0.49 -19.46 -28.98
C ALA A 35 -1.28 -20.66 -28.45
N ILE A 36 -1.63 -20.63 -27.17
CA ILE A 36 -2.26 -21.75 -26.47
C ILE A 36 -3.74 -21.81 -26.83
N ARG A 37 -4.19 -22.93 -27.37
CA ARG A 37 -5.61 -23.20 -27.63
C ARG A 37 -6.23 -24.06 -26.54
N GLU A 38 -5.53 -25.11 -26.13
CA GLU A 38 -6.03 -26.11 -25.18
C GLU A 38 -4.88 -26.60 -24.29
N LEU A 39 -5.19 -26.87 -23.02
CA LEU A 39 -4.28 -27.50 -22.08
C LEU A 39 -4.88 -28.83 -21.61
N ARG A 40 -4.25 -29.94 -22.02
CA ARG A 40 -4.71 -31.31 -21.70
C ARG A 40 -3.99 -31.87 -20.48
N LEU A 41 -4.74 -32.13 -19.43
CA LEU A 41 -4.31 -32.85 -18.22
C LEU A 41 -4.45 -34.37 -18.37
N PRO A 42 -3.70 -35.21 -17.63
CA PRO A 42 -2.68 -34.89 -16.62
C PRO A 42 -1.25 -34.76 -17.18
N ARG A 43 -1.04 -35.06 -18.48
CA ARG A 43 0.30 -35.08 -19.10
C ARG A 43 0.90 -33.70 -19.40
N GLY A 44 0.15 -32.62 -19.17
CA GLY A 44 0.61 -31.24 -19.42
C GLY A 44 0.90 -30.97 -20.90
N VAL A 45 0.01 -31.41 -21.80
CA VAL A 45 0.16 -31.21 -23.24
C VAL A 45 -0.59 -29.95 -23.66
N LEU A 46 0.13 -29.01 -24.27
CA LEU A 46 -0.43 -27.82 -24.89
C LEU A 46 -0.74 -28.11 -26.36
N VAL A 47 -1.98 -27.89 -26.77
CA VAL A 47 -2.34 -27.78 -28.19
C VAL A 47 -2.23 -26.31 -28.56
N VAL A 48 -1.36 -26.00 -29.52
CA VAL A 48 -0.97 -24.63 -29.83
C VAL A 48 -0.98 -24.35 -31.32
N ASP A 49 -1.23 -23.09 -31.68
CA ASP A 49 -0.77 -22.55 -32.96
C ASP A 49 0.72 -22.19 -32.81
N GLY A 50 1.61 -22.79 -33.59
CA GLY A 50 3.05 -22.62 -33.52
C GLY A 50 3.62 -21.94 -34.76
N LEU A 51 4.23 -20.77 -34.59
CA LEU A 51 5.01 -20.07 -35.61
C LEU A 51 6.46 -20.55 -35.56
N HIS A 52 6.93 -21.14 -36.65
CA HIS A 52 8.35 -21.50 -36.80
C HIS A 52 9.16 -20.26 -37.18
N LEU A 53 10.05 -19.79 -36.30
CA LEU A 53 10.74 -18.50 -36.49
C LEU A 53 11.66 -18.45 -37.73
N GLY A 54 12.21 -19.60 -38.15
CA GLY A 54 13.02 -19.67 -39.38
C GLY A 54 12.22 -19.78 -40.69
N GLN A 55 10.94 -20.16 -40.63
CA GLN A 55 10.09 -20.38 -41.82
C GLN A 55 8.94 -19.36 -41.90
N LEU A 56 8.65 -18.67 -40.79
CA LEU A 56 7.55 -17.73 -40.60
C LEU A 56 6.16 -18.29 -40.94
N THR A 57 6.00 -19.62 -40.88
CA THR A 57 4.74 -20.33 -41.10
C THR A 57 4.11 -20.74 -39.76
N VAL A 58 2.78 -20.60 -39.67
CA VAL A 58 1.99 -21.03 -38.51
C VAL A 58 1.41 -22.41 -38.79
N GLN A 59 1.61 -23.34 -37.85
CA GLN A 59 1.11 -24.71 -37.93
C GLN A 59 0.60 -25.16 -36.56
N GLU A 60 -0.33 -26.11 -36.52
CA GLU A 60 -0.82 -26.66 -35.26
C GLU A 60 0.19 -27.66 -34.67
N LEU A 61 0.52 -27.51 -33.40
CA LEU A 61 1.52 -28.33 -32.70
C LEU A 61 0.96 -28.85 -31.37
N SER A 62 1.46 -30.02 -30.97
CA SER A 62 1.29 -30.55 -29.62
C SER A 62 2.62 -30.49 -28.87
N ILE A 63 2.67 -29.70 -27.81
CA ILE A 63 3.89 -29.37 -27.06
C ILE A 63 3.76 -29.90 -25.64
N TYR A 64 4.79 -30.61 -25.18
CA TYR A 64 4.84 -31.09 -23.80
C TYR A 64 5.50 -30.03 -22.91
N LEU A 65 4.81 -29.62 -21.84
CA LEU A 65 5.26 -28.58 -20.92
C LEU A 65 6.64 -28.85 -20.30
N ASP A 66 6.91 -30.11 -19.94
CA ASP A 66 8.17 -30.56 -19.33
C ASP A 66 9.40 -30.44 -20.27
N ARG A 67 9.16 -30.34 -21.58
CA ARG A 67 10.19 -30.21 -22.62
C ARG A 67 10.47 -28.76 -23.03
N ILE A 68 9.74 -27.80 -22.48
CA ILE A 68 10.01 -26.37 -22.65
C ILE A 68 11.15 -25.97 -21.72
N ARG A 69 12.25 -25.46 -22.29
CA ARG A 69 13.44 -25.00 -21.56
C ARG A 69 13.26 -23.59 -21.01
N SER A 70 12.71 -22.72 -21.82
CA SER A 70 12.39 -21.34 -21.48
C SER A 70 11.10 -20.94 -22.20
N ALA A 71 10.31 -20.08 -21.56
CA ALA A 71 9.12 -19.48 -22.15
C ALA A 71 9.02 -18.04 -21.70
N GLU A 72 8.78 -17.14 -22.64
CA GLU A 72 8.59 -15.71 -22.37
C GLU A 72 7.43 -15.19 -23.21
N LEU A 73 6.74 -14.18 -22.68
CA LEU A 73 5.59 -13.58 -23.33
C LEU A 73 6.05 -12.70 -24.50
N VAL A 74 5.45 -12.89 -25.67
CA VAL A 74 5.69 -12.01 -26.82
C VAL A 74 4.83 -10.78 -26.66
N GLU A 75 5.39 -9.74 -26.05
CA GLU A 75 4.70 -8.46 -25.87
C GLU A 75 4.25 -7.87 -27.20
N GLY A 76 3.03 -7.32 -27.25
CA GLY A 76 2.44 -6.79 -28.48
C GLY A 76 1.86 -7.83 -29.44
N SER A 77 1.99 -9.13 -29.18
CA SER A 77 1.27 -10.18 -29.91
C SER A 77 -0.19 -10.31 -29.46
N TRP A 78 -1.01 -10.97 -30.27
CA TRP A 78 -2.41 -11.25 -29.94
C TRP A 78 -2.85 -12.64 -30.45
N CYS A 79 -3.66 -13.31 -29.63
CA CYS A 79 -4.52 -14.42 -30.01
C CYS A 79 -5.85 -14.34 -29.25
N PRO A 80 -6.92 -15.00 -29.73
CA PRO A 80 -8.17 -15.10 -28.99
C PRO A 80 -7.97 -15.78 -27.63
N VAL A 81 -8.51 -15.20 -26.55
CA VAL A 81 -8.56 -15.84 -25.23
C VAL A 81 -9.55 -17.00 -25.28
N ASN A 82 -9.14 -18.17 -24.81
CA ASN A 82 -10.06 -19.29 -24.64
C ASN A 82 -10.78 -19.16 -23.29
N GLU A 83 -11.92 -18.48 -23.30
CA GLU A 83 -12.74 -18.24 -22.10
C GLU A 83 -13.17 -19.54 -21.39
N ALA A 84 -13.39 -20.63 -22.14
CA ALA A 84 -13.74 -21.92 -21.56
C ALA A 84 -12.57 -22.53 -20.77
N LEU A 85 -11.34 -22.43 -21.29
CA LEU A 85 -10.15 -22.88 -20.58
C LEU A 85 -9.85 -22.01 -19.35
N VAL A 86 -10.05 -20.70 -19.46
CA VAL A 86 -9.92 -19.78 -18.32
C VAL A 86 -10.92 -20.15 -17.22
N ALA A 87 -12.20 -20.35 -17.57
CA ALA A 87 -13.22 -20.76 -16.62
C ALA A 87 -12.92 -22.14 -15.98
N ASP A 88 -12.42 -23.10 -16.75
CA ASP A 88 -12.08 -24.44 -16.24
C ASP A 88 -10.93 -24.40 -15.21
N ILE A 89 -9.88 -23.59 -15.48
CA ILE A 89 -8.78 -23.37 -14.53
C ILE A 89 -9.30 -22.77 -13.21
N GLU A 90 -10.35 -21.96 -13.28
CA GLU A 90 -10.94 -21.29 -12.12
C GLU A 90 -11.89 -22.17 -11.31
N GLU A 91 -12.75 -22.95 -11.97
CA GLU A 91 -13.70 -23.84 -11.32
C GLU A 91 -13.00 -25.06 -10.72
N ASN A 92 -11.85 -25.46 -11.30
CA ASN A 92 -11.11 -26.66 -10.92
C ASN A 92 -9.66 -26.39 -10.47
N PRO A 93 -9.39 -25.46 -9.52
CA PRO A 93 -8.04 -25.02 -9.17
C PRO A 93 -7.16 -26.18 -8.65
N ASN A 94 -7.76 -27.17 -7.99
CA ASN A 94 -7.06 -28.35 -7.49
C ASN A 94 -6.52 -29.25 -8.61
N GLN A 95 -7.20 -29.30 -9.78
CA GLN A 95 -6.74 -30.08 -10.92
C GLN A 95 -5.51 -29.46 -11.58
N TYR A 96 -5.43 -28.13 -11.56
CA TYR A 96 -4.32 -27.35 -12.13
C TYR A 96 -3.22 -27.01 -11.13
N ALA A 97 -3.40 -27.30 -9.83
CA ALA A 97 -2.42 -27.01 -8.79
C ALA A 97 -1.05 -27.66 -9.06
N ALA A 98 -1.03 -28.84 -9.72
CA ALA A 98 0.21 -29.51 -10.12
C ALA A 98 1.01 -28.74 -11.20
N LEU A 99 0.36 -27.85 -11.97
CA LEU A 99 0.98 -27.05 -13.00
C LEU A 99 1.21 -25.59 -12.57
N PHE A 100 0.27 -24.99 -11.83
CA PHE A 100 0.27 -23.56 -11.53
C PHE A 100 0.40 -23.22 -10.04
N SER A 101 0.70 -24.18 -9.18
CA SER A 101 0.93 -24.07 -7.72
C SER A 101 -0.19 -23.35 -6.95
N ASN A 102 -0.31 -22.03 -7.10
CA ASN A 102 -1.45 -21.22 -6.66
C ASN A 102 -1.88 -20.20 -7.74
N PRO A 103 -2.88 -20.54 -8.58
CA PRO A 103 -3.44 -19.65 -9.60
C PRO A 103 -3.94 -18.28 -9.08
N VAL A 104 -4.41 -18.21 -7.82
CA VAL A 104 -4.90 -16.96 -7.24
C VAL A 104 -3.76 -15.96 -7.04
N ASN A 105 -2.63 -16.45 -6.52
CA ASN A 105 -1.45 -15.62 -6.27
C ASN A 105 -0.87 -15.08 -7.58
N LEU A 106 -0.81 -15.93 -8.62
CA LEU A 106 -0.37 -15.54 -9.96
C LEU A 106 -1.20 -14.38 -10.53
N ARG A 107 -2.53 -14.47 -10.45
CA ARG A 107 -3.42 -13.39 -10.94
C ARG A 107 -3.20 -12.06 -10.23
N VAL A 108 -3.01 -12.08 -8.92
CA VAL A 108 -2.71 -10.86 -8.13
C VAL A 108 -1.38 -10.26 -8.57
N LEU A 109 -0.34 -11.08 -8.70
CA LEU A 109 0.99 -10.61 -9.12
C LEU A 109 0.98 -10.06 -10.55
N ASP A 110 0.32 -10.72 -11.50
CA ASP A 110 0.19 -10.27 -12.88
C ASP A 110 -0.59 -8.95 -12.98
N TYR A 111 -1.69 -8.83 -12.23
CA TYR A 111 -2.46 -7.59 -12.11
C TYR A 111 -1.62 -6.43 -11.58
N LEU A 112 -0.89 -6.64 -10.48
CA LEU A 112 -0.03 -5.61 -9.88
C LEU A 112 1.10 -5.19 -10.83
N ALA A 113 1.73 -6.16 -11.52
CA ALA A 113 2.74 -5.88 -12.52
C ALA A 113 2.16 -5.10 -13.71
N ALA A 114 0.98 -5.48 -14.21
CA ALA A 114 0.30 -4.77 -15.30
C ALA A 114 -0.07 -3.33 -14.91
N CYS A 115 -0.62 -3.12 -13.71
CA CYS A 115 -0.94 -1.79 -13.20
C CYS A 115 0.33 -0.93 -13.09
N ASN A 116 1.41 -1.47 -12.55
CA ASN A 116 2.67 -0.74 -12.41
C ASN A 116 3.30 -0.33 -13.76
N ARG A 117 3.13 -1.16 -14.80
CA ARG A 117 3.56 -0.79 -16.18
C ARG A 117 2.74 0.38 -16.72
N LEU A 118 1.43 0.43 -16.44
CA LEU A 118 0.55 1.52 -16.89
C LEU A 118 0.67 2.78 -16.02
N ASP A 119 1.09 2.65 -14.76
CA ASP A 119 1.42 3.75 -13.85
C ASP A 119 2.73 4.47 -14.21
N SER A 120 3.41 4.02 -15.28
CA SER A 120 4.60 4.67 -15.84
C SER A 120 4.21 5.71 -16.90
N VAL A 121 4.88 6.86 -16.87
CA VAL A 121 4.58 8.01 -17.74
C VAL A 121 5.00 7.69 -19.19
N PRO A 122 4.07 7.72 -20.16
CA PRO A 122 4.38 7.47 -21.56
C PRO A 122 5.15 8.62 -22.20
N TYR A 123 5.92 8.33 -23.25
CA TYR A 123 6.65 9.30 -24.05
C TYR A 123 6.70 8.91 -25.52
N LYS A 124 6.81 9.91 -26.40
CA LYS A 124 6.96 9.64 -27.84
C LYS A 124 8.39 9.15 -28.11
N THR A 125 8.51 8.04 -28.82
CA THR A 125 9.80 7.56 -29.35
C THR A 125 9.90 7.86 -30.83
N ASP A 126 11.05 8.32 -31.30
CA ASP A 126 11.38 8.41 -32.72
C ASP A 126 11.62 7.00 -33.25
N TYR A 127 10.55 6.28 -33.57
CA TYR A 127 10.64 4.93 -34.09
C TYR A 127 10.09 4.88 -35.52
N ALA A 128 10.93 4.43 -36.45
CA ALA A 128 10.54 3.95 -37.78
C ALA A 128 10.48 2.42 -37.72
N LEU A 129 9.38 1.84 -37.22
CA LEU A 129 9.38 0.40 -36.85
C LEU A 129 9.24 -0.50 -38.07
N ILE A 130 8.76 0.08 -39.15
CA ILE A 130 8.52 -0.58 -40.41
C ILE A 130 8.77 0.48 -41.48
N ARG A 131 9.81 0.29 -42.31
CA ARG A 131 9.98 1.15 -43.49
C ARG A 131 8.77 0.95 -44.41
N HIS A 132 8.21 2.03 -44.97
CA HIS A 132 7.08 1.98 -45.92
C HIS A 132 5.73 1.56 -45.32
N LEU A 133 5.41 2.02 -44.12
CA LEU A 133 4.07 1.85 -43.55
C LEU A 133 3.30 3.17 -43.67
N ASP A 134 2.66 3.36 -44.82
CA ASP A 134 1.95 4.59 -45.17
C ASP A 134 0.61 4.68 -44.44
N GLY A 135 0.33 5.85 -43.84
CA GLY A 135 -0.90 6.12 -43.07
C GLY A 135 -2.20 5.91 -43.85
N ASP A 136 -2.14 5.98 -45.18
CA ASP A 136 -3.28 5.81 -46.08
C ASP A 136 -3.75 4.35 -46.25
N SER A 137 -3.04 3.39 -45.66
CA SER A 137 -3.32 1.95 -45.79
C SER A 137 -4.34 1.39 -44.77
N PHE A 138 -4.86 2.24 -43.88
CA PHE A 138 -5.82 1.84 -42.84
C PHE A 138 -7.25 1.73 -43.40
N SER A 139 -7.61 0.56 -43.93
CA SER A 139 -9.00 0.24 -44.26
C SER A 139 -9.70 -0.43 -43.06
N GLY A 140 -10.68 0.25 -42.47
CA GLY A 140 -11.50 -0.33 -41.39
C GLY A 140 -10.77 -0.58 -40.07
N GLY A 141 -9.66 0.14 -39.82
CA GLY A 141 -8.94 0.06 -38.55
C GLY A 141 -7.91 -1.07 -38.45
N ARG A 142 -7.75 -1.96 -39.44
CA ARG A 142 -6.73 -3.03 -39.43
C ARG A 142 -5.71 -2.81 -40.53
N LEU A 143 -4.48 -3.27 -40.30
CA LEU A 143 -3.38 -3.10 -41.24
C LEU A 143 -2.76 -4.46 -41.60
N PRO A 144 -3.05 -5.01 -42.80
CA PRO A 144 -2.41 -6.22 -43.28
C PRO A 144 -0.92 -5.98 -43.54
N LEU A 145 -0.07 -6.95 -43.18
CA LEU A 145 1.37 -6.86 -43.32
C LEU A 145 1.85 -7.72 -44.49
N ASN A 146 2.74 -7.19 -45.30
CA ASN A 146 3.47 -8.00 -46.27
C ASN A 146 4.59 -8.82 -45.59
N ASP A 147 5.18 -9.77 -46.31
CA ASP A 147 6.19 -10.69 -45.74
C ASP A 147 7.44 -9.98 -45.19
N ALA A 148 7.85 -8.85 -45.79
CA ALA A 148 8.99 -8.09 -45.31
C ALA A 148 8.66 -7.36 -44.00
N GLN A 149 7.50 -6.70 -43.95
CA GLN A 149 6.99 -6.01 -42.76
C GLN A 149 6.74 -6.98 -41.61
N PHE A 150 6.12 -8.14 -41.87
CA PHE A 150 5.88 -9.16 -40.87
C PHE A 150 7.19 -9.70 -40.27
N ARG A 151 8.20 -9.95 -41.11
CA ARG A 151 9.54 -10.39 -40.66
C ARG A 151 10.19 -9.35 -39.76
N GLU A 152 10.20 -8.08 -40.19
CA GLU A 152 10.80 -6.97 -39.43
C GLU A 152 10.14 -6.83 -38.04
N ILE A 153 8.81 -6.93 -37.95
CA ILE A 153 8.08 -6.90 -36.67
C ILE A 153 8.44 -8.10 -35.77
N VAL A 154 8.46 -9.31 -36.34
CA VAL A 154 8.76 -10.53 -35.58
C VAL A 154 10.20 -10.51 -35.04
N GLU A 155 11.17 -10.04 -35.83
CA GLU A 155 12.56 -9.88 -35.40
C GLU A 155 12.71 -8.80 -34.32
N ASN A 156 12.03 -7.66 -34.44
CA ASN A 156 12.08 -6.58 -33.46
C ASN A 156 11.46 -6.98 -32.10
N PHE A 157 10.39 -7.77 -32.09
CA PHE A 157 9.83 -8.31 -30.84
C PHE A 157 10.78 -9.32 -30.17
N GLN A 158 11.61 -10.05 -30.92
CA GLN A 158 12.62 -10.96 -30.36
C GLN A 158 13.82 -10.24 -29.71
N GLN A 159 14.16 -9.03 -30.17
CA GLN A 159 15.28 -8.28 -29.58
C GLN A 159 14.95 -7.71 -28.19
N ARG A 160 13.68 -7.42 -27.91
CA ARG A 160 13.25 -6.92 -26.59
C ARG A 160 13.29 -7.97 -25.47
N THR A 161 13.41 -9.25 -25.82
CA THR A 161 13.57 -10.35 -24.86
C THR A 161 15.01 -10.53 -24.35
N GLN A 162 15.98 -9.72 -24.80
CA GLN A 162 17.36 -9.76 -24.29
C GLN A 162 17.89 -8.36 -23.92
N GLY A 163 17.39 -7.80 -22.82
CA GLY A 163 18.06 -6.67 -22.17
C GLY A 163 19.24 -7.15 -21.31
N PRO A 164 20.44 -6.53 -21.38
CA PRO A 164 21.50 -6.80 -20.42
C PRO A 164 21.04 -6.38 -19.01
N ALA A 165 21.39 -7.19 -18.01
CA ALA A 165 21.04 -6.98 -16.61
C ALA A 165 21.33 -5.54 -16.16
N GLY A 166 20.30 -4.81 -15.74
CA GLY A 166 20.43 -3.52 -15.05
C GLY A 166 20.07 -2.24 -15.83
N ARG A 167 19.53 -2.31 -17.05
CA ARG A 167 18.93 -1.13 -17.72
C ARG A 167 17.41 -1.06 -17.51
N LYS A 168 16.85 0.17 -17.51
CA LYS A 168 15.39 0.42 -17.47
C LYS A 168 14.69 -0.43 -18.53
N LEU A 169 13.56 -1.02 -18.18
CA LEU A 169 12.78 -1.81 -19.13
C LEU A 169 12.02 -0.85 -20.04
N HIS A 170 12.52 -0.69 -21.26
CA HIS A 170 11.89 0.17 -22.27
C HIS A 170 10.78 -0.61 -22.98
N ILE A 171 9.55 -0.38 -22.57
CA ILE A 171 8.38 -0.93 -23.26
C ILE A 171 7.99 0.07 -24.33
N GLN A 172 7.98 -0.33 -25.61
CA GLN A 172 7.48 0.57 -26.67
C GLN A 172 6.31 -0.08 -27.41
N GLN A 173 5.21 0.65 -27.54
CA GLN A 173 3.95 0.14 -28.05
C GLN A 173 3.57 0.95 -29.27
N LEU A 174 3.21 0.28 -30.36
CA LEU A 174 2.57 0.96 -31.49
C LEU A 174 1.15 1.33 -31.09
N GLY A 175 0.73 2.53 -31.46
CA GLY A 175 -0.58 3.07 -31.20
C GLY A 175 -1.12 3.78 -32.42
N LEU A 176 -2.44 3.72 -32.62
CA LEU A 176 -3.15 4.58 -33.55
C LEU A 176 -3.58 5.84 -32.80
N ASN A 177 -3.12 7.00 -33.23
CA ASN A 177 -3.50 8.28 -32.65
C ASN A 177 -5.02 8.45 -32.69
N LEU A 178 -5.59 8.93 -31.58
CA LEU A 178 -6.98 9.38 -31.54
C LEU A 178 -7.06 10.89 -31.30
N ILE A 179 -6.28 11.40 -30.34
CA ILE A 179 -6.17 12.81 -30.03
C ILE A 179 -4.73 13.11 -29.62
N SER A 180 -4.14 14.14 -30.21
CA SER A 180 -2.85 14.69 -29.84
C SER A 180 -2.87 16.23 -29.90
N VAL A 181 -1.93 16.85 -29.19
CA VAL A 181 -1.80 18.30 -29.08
C VAL A 181 -0.38 18.69 -29.46
N ASP A 182 -0.24 19.56 -30.46
CA ASP A 182 1.05 20.10 -30.85
C ASP A 182 1.47 21.20 -29.87
N THR A 183 2.52 20.94 -29.09
CA THR A 183 3.12 21.91 -28.18
C THR A 183 4.40 22.49 -28.78
N PRO A 184 4.87 23.67 -28.33
CA PRO A 184 6.16 24.22 -28.77
C PRO A 184 7.36 23.30 -28.53
N ARG A 185 7.26 22.37 -27.56
CA ARG A 185 8.32 21.40 -27.21
C ARG A 185 8.19 20.08 -27.96
N GLY A 186 7.07 19.84 -28.64
CA GLY A 186 6.79 18.60 -29.38
C GLY A 186 5.35 18.12 -29.26
N LEU A 187 5.07 16.93 -29.77
CA LEU A 187 3.73 16.35 -29.82
C LEU A 187 3.36 15.69 -28.47
N TYR A 188 2.27 16.15 -27.84
CA TYR A 188 1.62 15.50 -26.71
C TYR A 188 0.54 14.53 -27.22
N VAL A 189 0.72 13.22 -27.06
CA VAL A 189 -0.35 12.27 -27.40
C VAL A 189 -1.30 12.18 -26.21
N LEU A 190 -2.56 12.59 -26.39
CA LEU A 190 -3.58 12.60 -25.33
C LEU A 190 -4.31 11.26 -25.25
N ALA A 191 -4.66 10.69 -26.40
CA ALA A 191 -5.32 9.39 -26.49
C ALA A 191 -4.84 8.62 -27.72
N TYR A 192 -4.66 7.31 -27.57
CA TYR A 192 -4.35 6.42 -28.67
C TYR A 192 -4.95 5.03 -28.45
N ARG A 193 -5.17 4.28 -29.54
CA ARG A 193 -5.50 2.85 -29.48
C ARG A 193 -4.24 2.01 -29.64
N PRO A 194 -3.86 1.19 -28.66
CA PRO A 194 -2.77 0.24 -28.84
C PRO A 194 -2.97 -0.67 -30.05
N LEU A 195 -1.92 -0.88 -30.82
CA LEU A 195 -1.88 -1.87 -31.90
C LEU A 195 -1.18 -3.13 -31.42
N VAL A 196 -1.74 -4.27 -31.78
CA VAL A 196 -1.19 -5.60 -31.50
C VAL A 196 -1.12 -6.44 -32.77
N LEU A 197 -0.12 -7.31 -32.85
CA LEU A 197 0.11 -8.20 -33.98
C LEU A 197 -0.75 -9.47 -33.85
N ASP A 198 -1.71 -9.64 -34.76
CA ASP A 198 -2.34 -10.93 -35.01
C ASP A 198 -1.39 -11.77 -35.88
N VAL A 199 -0.63 -12.63 -35.22
CA VAL A 199 0.41 -13.47 -35.85
C VAL A 199 -0.21 -14.43 -36.88
N LYS A 200 -1.43 -14.92 -36.63
CA LYS A 200 -2.09 -15.90 -37.50
C LYS A 200 -2.61 -15.27 -38.79
N LYS A 201 -3.17 -14.07 -38.69
CA LYS A 201 -3.67 -13.31 -39.86
C LYS A 201 -2.61 -12.42 -40.50
N ARG A 202 -1.45 -12.25 -39.87
CA ARG A 202 -0.38 -11.34 -40.28
C ARG A 202 -0.89 -9.90 -40.46
N GLU A 203 -1.64 -9.41 -39.48
CA GLU A 203 -2.17 -8.04 -39.47
C GLU A 203 -1.90 -7.34 -38.13
N LEU A 204 -1.72 -6.02 -38.16
CA LEU A 204 -1.81 -5.19 -36.96
C LEU A 204 -3.27 -4.81 -36.74
N ARG A 205 -3.76 -5.06 -35.53
CA ARG A 205 -5.13 -4.76 -35.10
C ARG A 205 -5.12 -3.82 -33.89
N PRO A 206 -6.01 -2.83 -33.86
CA PRO A 206 -6.21 -1.99 -32.69
C PRO A 206 -6.90 -2.80 -31.60
N ARG A 207 -6.56 -2.51 -30.35
CA ARG A 207 -7.35 -2.93 -29.20
C ARG A 207 -8.62 -2.09 -29.13
N ASP A 208 -9.67 -2.68 -28.56
CA ASP A 208 -10.93 -1.98 -28.31
C ASP A 208 -10.74 -0.88 -27.23
N GLU A 209 -9.82 -1.12 -26.30
CA GLU A 209 -9.45 -0.22 -25.21
C GLU A 209 -8.66 1.00 -25.73
N ILE A 210 -9.09 2.19 -25.32
CA ILE A 210 -8.41 3.46 -25.56
C ILE A 210 -7.50 3.74 -24.37
N VAL A 211 -6.23 4.09 -24.64
CA VAL A 211 -5.29 4.51 -23.60
C VAL A 211 -5.29 6.04 -23.52
N LEU A 212 -5.61 6.56 -22.33
CA LEU A 212 -5.55 7.99 -22.02
C LEU A 212 -4.20 8.34 -21.38
N CYS A 213 -3.45 9.23 -22.03
CA CYS A 213 -2.22 9.79 -21.49
C CYS A 213 -2.54 11.05 -20.69
N ARG A 214 -2.74 10.91 -19.37
CA ARG A 214 -2.92 12.05 -18.46
C ARG A 214 -1.64 12.83 -18.20
N GLU A 215 -0.50 12.17 -18.37
CA GLU A 215 0.82 12.78 -18.37
C GLU A 215 1.60 12.18 -19.54
N PHE A 216 2.48 12.98 -20.14
CA PHE A 216 3.30 12.56 -21.27
C PHE A 216 4.64 13.27 -21.21
N THR A 217 5.73 12.55 -21.44
CA THR A 217 7.06 13.16 -21.46
C THR A 217 7.41 13.58 -22.89
N ILE A 218 7.81 14.84 -23.07
CA ILE A 218 8.25 15.43 -24.33
C ILE A 218 9.68 15.92 -24.12
N GLN A 219 10.65 15.34 -24.85
CA GLN A 219 12.08 15.68 -24.73
C GLN A 219 12.65 15.59 -23.29
N GLY A 220 12.10 14.72 -22.45
CA GLY A 220 12.49 14.57 -21.04
C GLY A 220 11.69 15.40 -20.05
N ASP A 221 10.91 16.38 -20.53
CA ASP A 221 10.03 17.19 -19.69
C ASP A 221 8.64 16.58 -19.58
N LYS A 222 8.13 16.47 -18.35
CA LYS A 222 6.81 15.94 -18.07
C LYS A 222 5.74 17.01 -18.35
N VAL A 223 4.84 16.72 -19.27
CA VAL A 223 3.67 17.54 -19.59
C VAL A 223 2.43 16.85 -19.01
N SER A 224 1.53 17.60 -18.38
CA SER A 224 0.31 17.08 -17.78
C SER A 224 -0.92 17.54 -18.54
N LEU A 225 -1.93 16.67 -18.62
CA LEU A 225 -3.25 16.98 -19.15
C LEU A 225 -3.90 18.21 -18.49
N ARG A 226 -3.53 18.51 -17.23
CA ARG A 226 -3.94 19.74 -16.51
C ARG A 226 -3.56 21.03 -17.21
N GLN A 227 -2.58 21.00 -18.11
CA GLN A 227 -2.22 22.14 -18.93
C GLN A 227 -3.24 22.38 -20.04
N PHE A 228 -3.96 21.35 -20.47
CA PHE A 228 -4.87 21.38 -21.63
C PHE A 228 -6.35 21.39 -21.24
N LEU A 229 -6.71 20.61 -20.23
CA LEU A 229 -8.08 20.46 -19.75
C LEU A 229 -8.18 20.82 -18.26
N ASP A 230 -9.25 21.53 -17.92
CA ASP A 230 -9.61 21.80 -16.53
C ASP A 230 -10.15 20.52 -15.86
N PRO A 231 -10.01 20.36 -14.53
CA PRO A 231 -10.51 19.19 -13.80
C PRO A 231 -12.00 18.89 -14.01
N GLU A 232 -12.79 19.90 -14.37
CA GLU A 232 -14.24 19.82 -14.60
C GLU A 232 -14.58 19.19 -15.96
N ASP A 233 -13.66 19.24 -16.92
CA ASP A 233 -13.83 18.65 -18.24
C ASP A 233 -13.33 17.19 -18.27
N TYR A 234 -12.83 16.65 -17.14
CA TYR A 234 -12.30 15.29 -17.07
C TYR A 234 -13.37 14.22 -17.29
N ASP A 235 -14.61 14.49 -16.92
CA ASP A 235 -15.75 13.60 -17.18
C ASP A 235 -16.00 13.43 -18.69
N LEU A 236 -15.52 14.35 -19.54
CA LEU A 236 -15.60 14.18 -20.99
C LEU A 236 -14.72 13.02 -21.47
N LEU A 237 -13.59 12.79 -20.80
CA LEU A 237 -12.62 11.75 -21.14
C LEU A 237 -13.18 10.35 -20.88
N ASP A 238 -14.17 10.24 -19.98
CA ASP A 238 -14.82 8.98 -19.68
C ASP A 238 -15.50 8.35 -20.90
N HIS A 239 -16.02 9.20 -21.79
CA HIS A 239 -16.61 8.80 -23.06
C HIS A 239 -15.93 9.54 -24.21
N LEU A 240 -14.61 9.40 -24.31
CA LEU A 240 -13.77 10.16 -25.24
C LEU A 240 -14.29 10.15 -26.68
N GLU A 241 -14.72 9.01 -27.20
CA GLU A 241 -15.24 8.91 -28.58
C GLU A 241 -16.55 9.69 -28.77
N GLN A 242 -17.42 9.72 -27.77
CA GLN A 242 -18.69 10.44 -27.82
C GLN A 242 -18.50 11.95 -27.60
N ASN A 243 -17.46 12.34 -26.87
CA ASN A 243 -17.18 13.72 -26.47
C ASN A 243 -16.03 14.36 -27.27
N LEU A 244 -15.54 13.73 -28.34
CA LEU A 244 -14.32 14.13 -29.05
C LEU A 244 -14.32 15.62 -29.45
N GLU A 245 -15.41 16.08 -30.08
CA GLU A 245 -15.56 17.48 -30.49
C GLU A 245 -15.60 18.44 -29.30
N ARG A 246 -16.31 18.08 -28.22
CA ARG A 246 -16.35 18.90 -27.00
C ARG A 246 -14.98 18.99 -26.33
N ILE A 247 -14.20 17.91 -26.35
CA ILE A 247 -12.84 17.89 -25.82
C ILE A 247 -11.94 18.82 -26.65
N LYS A 248 -12.02 18.77 -27.97
CA LYS A 248 -11.25 19.66 -28.87
C LYS A 248 -11.57 21.13 -28.61
N ASP A 249 -12.85 21.46 -28.51
CA ASP A 249 -13.31 22.82 -28.22
C ASP A 249 -12.76 23.32 -26.88
N ARG A 250 -12.82 22.48 -25.84
CA ARG A 250 -12.28 22.81 -24.51
C ARG A 250 -10.78 23.02 -24.50
N VAL A 251 -10.02 22.10 -25.11
CA VAL A 251 -8.56 22.21 -25.18
C VAL A 251 -8.15 23.47 -25.92
N THR A 252 -8.81 23.76 -27.05
CA THR A 252 -8.51 24.92 -27.90
C THR A 252 -8.90 26.23 -27.21
N ALA A 253 -10.07 26.29 -26.56
CA ALA A 253 -10.54 27.47 -25.83
C ALA A 253 -9.65 27.80 -24.61
N ASN A 254 -9.18 26.77 -23.88
CA ASN A 254 -8.31 26.96 -22.73
C ASN A 254 -6.86 27.30 -23.11
N ASN A 255 -6.47 27.05 -24.37
CA ASN A 255 -5.10 27.20 -24.84
C ASN A 255 -5.01 27.84 -26.24
N PRO A 256 -5.39 29.13 -26.37
CA PRO A 256 -5.38 29.83 -27.66
C PRO A 256 -4.00 29.93 -28.32
N GLN A 257 -2.92 29.71 -27.54
CA GLN A 257 -1.54 29.65 -28.02
C GLN A 257 -1.18 28.36 -28.79
N LEU A 258 -2.03 27.32 -28.75
CA LEU A 258 -1.79 26.05 -29.43
C LEU A 258 -2.42 26.07 -30.83
N ARG A 259 -1.82 25.35 -31.80
CA ARG A 259 -2.35 25.21 -33.17
C ARG A 259 -3.49 24.18 -33.25
N GLY A 260 -4.41 24.23 -32.29
CA GLY A 260 -5.53 23.29 -32.18
C GLY A 260 -5.12 21.87 -31.75
N VAL A 261 -6.07 20.96 -31.89
CA VAL A 261 -5.96 19.54 -31.52
C VAL A 261 -5.95 18.69 -32.79
N ASN A 262 -5.07 17.69 -32.85
CA ASN A 262 -4.95 16.78 -33.98
C ASN A 262 -5.59 15.42 -33.64
N ASP A 263 -6.64 15.08 -34.36
CA ASP A 263 -7.38 13.82 -34.25
C ASP A 263 -7.19 12.90 -35.45
N MET A 264 -6.25 13.23 -36.35
CA MET A 264 -5.96 12.40 -37.51
C MET A 264 -5.42 11.04 -37.04
N PRO A 265 -5.95 9.92 -37.57
CA PRO A 265 -5.50 8.58 -37.20
C PRO A 265 -4.18 8.25 -37.90
N TYR A 266 -3.06 8.47 -37.22
CA TYR A 266 -1.72 8.07 -37.68
C TYR A 266 -1.02 7.19 -36.64
N LEU A 267 0.00 6.46 -37.09
CA LEU A 267 0.79 5.61 -36.22
C LEU A 267 1.71 6.40 -35.31
N VAL A 268 1.73 6.04 -34.03
CA VAL A 268 2.62 6.60 -33.02
C VAL A 268 3.30 5.48 -32.26
N ALA A 269 4.60 5.62 -32.03
CA ALA A 269 5.34 4.74 -31.13
C ALA A 269 5.40 5.39 -29.74
N ILE A 270 4.81 4.70 -28.76
CA ILE A 270 4.70 5.15 -27.38
C ILE A 270 5.66 4.32 -26.52
N GLY A 271 6.73 4.95 -26.03
CA GLY A 271 7.65 4.38 -25.05
C GLY A 271 7.13 4.55 -23.62
N ARG A 272 7.47 3.60 -22.74
CA ARG A 272 7.34 3.68 -21.29
C ARG A 272 8.63 3.18 -20.66
N ASP A 273 9.17 3.98 -19.75
CA ASP A 273 10.32 3.63 -18.94
C ASP A 273 9.81 2.93 -17.68
N VAL A 274 9.85 1.60 -17.65
CA VAL A 274 9.55 0.86 -16.42
C VAL A 274 10.83 0.76 -15.60
N HIS A 275 10.79 1.33 -14.40
CA HIS A 275 11.96 1.42 -13.54
C HIS A 275 12.44 0.08 -12.97
N VAL A 276 11.52 -0.87 -12.75
CA VAL A 276 11.80 -2.18 -12.15
C VAL A 276 11.03 -3.27 -12.89
N ASP A 277 11.73 -4.34 -13.26
CA ASP A 277 11.11 -5.55 -13.81
C ASP A 277 10.42 -6.34 -12.70
N LEU A 278 9.13 -6.04 -12.48
CA LEU A 278 8.34 -6.76 -11.48
C LEU A 278 8.09 -8.22 -11.85
N ASP A 279 8.11 -8.59 -13.14
CA ASP A 279 7.96 -10.00 -13.53
C ASP A 279 9.19 -10.80 -13.10
N TYR A 280 10.39 -10.21 -13.15
CA TYR A 280 11.59 -10.82 -12.57
C TYR A 280 11.53 -10.89 -11.04
N GLU A 281 11.14 -9.80 -10.36
CA GLU A 281 11.07 -9.79 -8.89
C GLU A 281 10.01 -10.75 -8.35
N TYR A 282 8.84 -10.83 -8.98
CA TYR A 282 7.74 -11.71 -8.57
C TYR A 282 8.00 -13.18 -8.87
N ARG A 283 8.89 -13.51 -9.82
CA ARG A 283 9.39 -14.88 -9.98
C ARG A 283 10.02 -15.40 -8.70
N GLY A 284 10.72 -14.56 -7.93
CA GLY A 284 11.24 -14.94 -6.62
C GLY A 284 10.15 -15.35 -5.62
N ILE A 285 8.97 -14.72 -5.68
CA ILE A 285 7.81 -15.12 -4.86
C ILE A 285 7.31 -16.50 -5.29
N LEU A 286 7.21 -16.76 -6.60
CA LEU A 286 6.75 -18.05 -7.13
C LEU A 286 7.73 -19.17 -6.80
N ASP A 287 9.03 -18.92 -6.94
CA ASP A 287 10.08 -19.88 -6.60
C ASP A 287 10.03 -20.28 -5.11
N LEU A 288 9.60 -19.39 -4.21
CA LEU A 288 9.36 -19.72 -2.80
C LEU A 288 8.20 -20.70 -2.57
N TYR A 289 7.19 -20.70 -3.43
CA TYR A 289 6.07 -21.66 -3.36
C TYR A 289 6.46 -23.02 -3.95
N ASP A 290 7.37 -23.03 -4.91
CA ASP A 290 7.71 -24.21 -5.71
C ASP A 290 8.94 -24.97 -5.20
N GLY A 291 9.73 -24.39 -4.28
CA GLY A 291 10.94 -25.00 -3.73
C GLY A 291 10.71 -26.37 -3.07
N ASP A 292 11.54 -27.35 -3.43
CA ASP A 292 11.45 -28.74 -2.96
C ASP A 292 11.54 -28.84 -1.43
N ARG A 293 10.64 -29.64 -0.83
CA ARG A 293 10.44 -29.78 0.62
C ARG A 293 11.55 -30.54 1.36
N THR A 294 12.67 -30.83 0.69
CA THR A 294 13.67 -31.79 1.15
C THR A 294 14.50 -31.31 2.35
N ASP A 295 14.58 -29.99 2.56
CA ASP A 295 15.54 -29.41 3.52
C ASP A 295 14.86 -28.79 4.77
N GLY A 296 13.53 -28.95 4.91
CA GLY A 296 12.77 -28.47 6.07
C GLY A 296 12.73 -26.94 6.28
N LYS A 297 13.31 -26.16 5.35
CA LYS A 297 13.38 -24.67 5.40
C LYS A 297 12.74 -23.95 4.20
N SER A 298 12.19 -24.67 3.23
CA SER A 298 11.79 -24.08 1.95
C SER A 298 10.27 -23.97 1.84
N GLY A 299 9.77 -22.74 1.87
CA GLY A 299 8.38 -22.36 1.70
C GLY A 299 8.23 -20.84 1.78
N PRO A 300 7.07 -20.27 1.40
CA PRO A 300 6.86 -18.82 1.41
C PRO A 300 7.05 -18.24 2.81
N THR A 301 7.76 -17.12 2.89
CA THR A 301 8.00 -16.43 4.17
C THR A 301 6.66 -15.95 4.76
N PRO A 302 6.56 -15.80 6.10
CA PRO A 302 5.31 -15.34 6.70
C PRO A 302 4.78 -14.02 6.13
N PRO A 303 5.61 -13.00 5.79
CA PRO A 303 5.14 -11.80 5.11
C PRO A 303 4.47 -12.07 3.76
N ILE A 304 5.02 -12.97 2.93
CA ILE A 304 4.42 -13.35 1.64
C ILE A 304 3.09 -14.08 1.85
N ARG A 305 3.03 -15.02 2.80
CA ARG A 305 1.79 -15.72 3.14
C ARG A 305 0.70 -14.78 3.65
N ALA A 306 1.07 -13.79 4.47
CA ALA A 306 0.12 -12.80 4.98
C ALA A 306 -0.41 -11.88 3.88
N PHE A 307 0.44 -11.50 2.93
CA PHE A 307 0.03 -10.72 1.78
C PHE A 307 -1.08 -11.43 0.98
N PHE A 308 -0.95 -12.74 0.75
CA PHE A 308 -1.95 -13.55 0.05
C PHE A 308 -3.13 -14.04 0.92
N GLY A 309 -3.18 -13.67 2.21
CA GLY A 309 -4.24 -14.10 3.12
C GLY A 309 -4.18 -15.59 3.52
N GLU A 310 -3.01 -16.22 3.39
CA GLU A 310 -2.78 -17.65 3.67
C GLU A 310 -2.35 -17.93 5.14
N MET A 311 -2.41 -16.90 5.98
CA MET A 311 -2.16 -17.04 7.42
C MET A 311 -3.44 -17.55 8.08
N THR A 312 -3.39 -18.76 8.63
CA THR A 312 -4.53 -19.41 9.32
C THR A 312 -4.39 -19.48 10.84
N THR A 313 -3.17 -19.33 11.36
CA THR A 313 -2.89 -19.34 12.80
C THR A 313 -1.90 -18.24 13.20
N ARG A 314 -2.00 -17.76 14.45
CA ARG A 314 -1.01 -16.81 14.98
C ARG A 314 0.38 -17.46 14.93
N PRO A 315 1.36 -16.82 14.28
CA PRO A 315 2.69 -17.39 14.14
C PRO A 315 3.33 -17.61 15.51
N ARG A 316 4.07 -18.72 15.66
CA ARG A 316 4.74 -19.07 16.92
C ARG A 316 5.70 -17.95 17.33
N ARG A 317 5.57 -17.50 18.58
CA ARG A 317 6.43 -16.49 19.21
C ARG A 317 7.89 -16.97 19.18
N ARG A 318 8.82 -16.10 18.74
CA ARG A 318 10.26 -16.32 18.88
C ARG A 318 10.71 -16.09 20.33
N LYS A 319 11.95 -16.50 20.64
CA LYS A 319 12.62 -16.23 21.94
C LYS A 319 12.52 -14.74 22.33
N SER A 320 12.54 -14.44 23.62
CA SER A 320 12.60 -13.05 24.10
C SER A 320 13.94 -12.43 23.73
N PHE A 321 13.92 -11.19 23.22
CA PHE A 321 15.12 -10.45 22.83
C PHE A 321 15.37 -9.29 23.80
N PRO A 322 16.60 -9.07 24.27
CA PRO A 322 16.95 -7.85 24.98
C PRO A 322 16.74 -6.63 24.08
N LEU A 323 16.08 -5.60 24.62
CA LEU A 323 15.88 -4.33 23.93
C LEU A 323 17.05 -3.39 24.19
N ALA A 324 17.55 -2.74 23.15
CA ALA A 324 18.62 -1.75 23.22
C ALA A 324 18.07 -0.41 22.74
N LEU A 325 18.04 0.58 23.64
CA LEU A 325 17.40 1.87 23.39
C LEU A 325 18.44 2.98 23.50
N LEU A 326 18.46 3.90 22.54
CA LEU A 326 19.42 5.01 22.53
C LEU A 326 19.15 6.03 23.64
N ASN A 327 17.91 6.13 24.10
CA ASN A 327 17.53 7.04 25.18
C ASN A 327 16.27 6.52 25.89
N ARG A 328 16.02 7.04 27.10
CA ARG A 328 14.82 6.73 27.89
C ARG A 328 13.56 7.53 27.50
N ARG A 329 13.58 8.29 26.40
CA ARG A 329 12.39 9.02 25.90
C ARG A 329 11.54 8.07 25.07
N ILE A 330 10.93 7.10 25.75
CA ILE A 330 10.11 6.06 25.14
C ILE A 330 8.86 5.78 26.01
N ASN A 331 7.76 5.38 25.39
CA ASN A 331 6.54 4.97 26.07
C ASN A 331 6.22 3.47 25.85
N LEU A 332 5.21 2.96 26.55
CA LEU A 332 4.81 1.55 26.46
C LEU A 332 4.40 1.10 25.05
N ASP A 333 3.72 1.95 24.27
CA ASP A 333 3.30 1.60 22.90
C ASP A 333 4.52 1.41 21.99
N GLN A 334 5.51 2.29 22.13
CA GLN A 334 6.76 2.21 21.38
C GLN A 334 7.58 0.98 21.79
N LEU A 335 7.65 0.66 23.10
CA LEU A 335 8.30 -0.56 23.59
C LEU A 335 7.60 -1.83 23.10
N LEU A 336 6.26 -1.83 23.12
CA LEU A 336 5.45 -2.92 22.58
C LEU A 336 5.72 -3.11 21.09
N ALA A 337 5.76 -2.03 20.31
CA ALA A 337 6.07 -2.08 18.88
C ALA A 337 7.46 -2.69 18.59
N ILE A 338 8.50 -2.25 19.31
CA ILE A 338 9.86 -2.79 19.16
C ILE A 338 9.91 -4.28 19.56
N ASN A 339 9.32 -4.63 20.70
CA ASN A 339 9.29 -6.01 21.19
C ASN A 339 8.53 -6.93 20.22
N SER A 340 7.38 -6.47 19.70
CA SER A 340 6.59 -7.22 18.73
C SER A 340 7.36 -7.45 17.42
N ALA A 341 8.02 -6.42 16.88
CA ALA A 341 8.84 -6.55 15.68
C ALA A 341 9.95 -7.60 15.84
N MET A 342 10.60 -7.67 17.02
CA MET A 342 11.66 -8.65 17.26
C MET A 342 11.14 -10.09 17.42
N ARG A 343 9.92 -10.27 17.95
CA ARG A 343 9.36 -11.57 18.35
C ARG A 343 8.44 -12.20 17.30
N TYR A 344 7.65 -11.40 16.61
CA TYR A 344 6.68 -11.86 15.63
C TYR A 344 7.23 -11.66 14.21
N PRO A 345 6.86 -12.53 13.26
CA PRO A 345 7.29 -12.36 11.89
C PRO A 345 6.57 -11.21 11.17
N LEU A 346 5.45 -10.73 11.71
CA LEU A 346 4.67 -9.62 11.18
C LEU A 346 4.30 -8.68 12.31
N THR A 347 4.49 -7.39 12.11
CA THR A 347 4.08 -6.35 13.05
C THR A 347 3.63 -5.12 12.27
N TYR A 348 2.42 -4.65 12.56
CA TYR A 348 1.89 -3.42 11.98
C TYR A 348 1.92 -2.35 13.06
N VAL A 349 2.54 -1.21 12.77
CA VAL A 349 2.61 -0.08 13.69
C VAL A 349 1.91 1.10 13.06
N GLN A 350 0.78 1.48 13.63
CA GLN A 350 0.11 2.70 13.27
C GLN A 350 0.73 3.86 14.05
N GLY A 351 1.36 4.78 13.32
CA GLY A 351 1.97 5.96 13.89
C GLY A 351 1.31 7.25 13.40
N PRO A 352 0.29 7.74 14.12
CA PRO A 352 -0.28 9.08 13.91
C PRO A 352 0.80 10.19 13.90
N PRO A 353 0.50 11.39 13.40
CA PRO A 353 1.46 12.51 13.39
C PRO A 353 1.98 12.78 14.79
N GLY A 354 3.28 13.06 14.95
CA GLY A 354 3.87 13.47 16.23
C GLY A 354 3.96 12.38 17.31
N THR A 355 3.79 11.10 16.98
CA THR A 355 3.84 9.98 17.96
C THR A 355 5.21 9.31 18.10
N GLY A 356 6.20 9.79 17.36
CA GLY A 356 7.59 9.32 17.45
C GLY A 356 7.93 8.11 16.59
N LYS A 357 7.22 7.87 15.46
CA LYS A 357 7.53 6.80 14.47
C LYS A 357 9.03 6.61 14.21
N THR A 358 9.72 7.69 13.84
CA THR A 358 11.16 7.66 13.55
C THR A 358 11.99 7.23 14.76
N ASN A 359 11.62 7.66 15.97
CA ASN A 359 12.30 7.24 17.20
C ASN A 359 12.07 5.75 17.47
N THR A 360 10.86 5.24 17.23
CA THR A 360 10.55 3.81 17.32
C THR A 360 11.37 2.99 16.33
N ILE A 361 11.44 3.40 15.06
CA ILE A 361 12.24 2.73 14.02
C ILE A 361 13.73 2.71 14.37
N VAL A 362 14.29 3.85 14.77
CA VAL A 362 15.71 3.94 15.16
C VAL A 362 16.03 2.98 16.31
N ASN A 363 15.18 2.93 17.34
CA ASN A 363 15.38 1.99 18.46
C ASN A 363 15.17 0.52 18.05
N THR A 364 14.26 0.23 17.09
CA THR A 364 14.15 -1.12 16.50
C THR A 364 15.44 -1.50 15.76
N LEU A 365 16.02 -0.61 14.96
CA LEU A 365 17.27 -0.86 14.24
C LEU A 365 18.44 -1.12 15.20
N VAL A 366 18.59 -0.30 16.23
CA VAL A 366 19.60 -0.47 17.28
C VAL A 366 19.40 -1.79 18.03
N THR A 367 18.15 -2.12 18.37
CA THR A 367 17.82 -3.41 18.99
C THR A 367 18.13 -4.59 18.06
N ALA A 368 17.83 -4.50 16.76
CA ALA A 368 18.14 -5.54 15.80
C ALA A 368 19.66 -5.75 15.66
N PHE A 369 20.42 -4.66 15.54
CA PHE A 369 21.89 -4.71 15.50
C PHE A 369 22.49 -5.32 16.78
N PHE A 370 21.99 -4.90 17.96
CA PHE A 370 22.39 -5.46 19.25
C PHE A 370 22.14 -6.97 19.37
N ASN A 371 21.12 -7.47 18.65
CA ASN A 371 20.77 -8.89 18.60
C ASN A 371 21.33 -9.61 17.35
N GLU A 372 22.34 -9.02 16.70
CA GLU A 372 23.04 -9.57 15.53
C GLU A 372 22.13 -9.93 14.35
N ARG A 373 21.03 -9.19 14.19
CA ARG A 373 20.10 -9.39 13.06
C ARG A 373 20.40 -8.46 11.90
N THR A 374 20.16 -8.96 10.69
CA THR A 374 20.20 -8.15 9.48
C THR A 374 18.86 -7.48 9.23
N VAL A 375 18.87 -6.21 8.83
CA VAL A 375 17.67 -5.43 8.57
C VAL A 375 17.76 -4.70 7.24
N LEU A 376 16.72 -4.88 6.40
CA LEU A 376 16.46 -4.01 5.27
C LEU A 376 15.47 -2.92 5.69
N PHE A 377 15.96 -1.70 5.80
CA PHE A 377 15.14 -0.53 6.08
C PHE A 377 14.73 0.16 4.78
N ALA A 378 13.42 0.22 4.51
CA ALA A 378 12.86 0.73 3.27
C ALA A 378 11.81 1.82 3.49
N SER A 379 11.70 2.75 2.55
CA SER A 379 10.58 3.68 2.42
C SER A 379 10.35 4.03 0.95
N TYR A 380 9.22 4.62 0.61
CA TYR A 380 8.96 5.11 -0.75
C TYR A 380 9.81 6.36 -1.05
N ASN A 381 9.92 7.26 -0.08
CA ASN A 381 10.61 8.55 -0.21
C ASN A 381 12.02 8.52 0.40
N ASN A 382 12.92 9.39 -0.08
CA ASN A 382 14.28 9.52 0.46
C ASN A 382 14.31 10.15 1.87
N HIS A 383 13.49 11.18 2.12
CA HIS A 383 13.55 11.96 3.36
C HIS A 383 13.39 11.13 4.66
N PRO A 384 12.40 10.22 4.79
CA PRO A 384 12.30 9.35 5.97
C PRO A 384 13.54 8.47 6.19
N ILE A 385 14.15 8.00 5.09
CA ILE A 385 15.33 7.14 5.14
C ILE A 385 16.53 7.94 5.63
N ASP A 386 16.78 9.07 4.98
CA ASP A 386 17.94 9.93 5.24
C ASP A 386 17.91 10.42 6.70
N GLY A 387 16.74 10.82 7.23
CA GLY A 387 16.58 11.23 8.63
C GLY A 387 16.84 10.13 9.68
N VAL A 388 16.65 8.84 9.34
CA VAL A 388 17.02 7.71 10.21
C VAL A 388 18.52 7.41 10.10
N VAL A 389 19.07 7.42 8.88
CA VAL A 389 20.49 7.19 8.62
C VAL A 389 21.35 8.23 9.33
N GLU A 390 21.02 9.52 9.18
CA GLU A 390 21.73 10.63 9.83
C GLU A 390 21.73 10.49 11.36
N LYS A 391 20.59 10.10 11.97
CA LYS A 391 20.52 9.89 13.43
C LYS A 391 21.46 8.80 13.91
N LEU A 392 21.62 7.72 13.15
CA LEU A 392 22.50 6.61 13.51
C LEU A 392 23.97 6.93 13.24
N GLN A 393 24.26 7.65 12.16
CA GLN A 393 25.62 8.08 11.82
C GLN A 393 26.16 9.18 12.75
N ASN A 394 25.28 10.02 13.30
CA ASN A 394 25.66 11.10 14.22
C ASN A 394 25.72 10.68 15.69
N LEU A 395 25.58 9.38 16.00
CA LEU A 395 25.76 8.90 17.37
C LEU A 395 27.19 9.13 17.82
N THR A 396 27.37 9.59 19.06
CA THR A 396 28.70 9.85 19.63
C THR A 396 28.91 9.08 20.92
N TYR A 397 30.15 8.63 21.13
CA TYR A 397 30.61 8.02 22.36
C TYR A 397 31.92 8.72 22.78
N ARG A 398 31.91 9.35 23.96
CA ARG A 398 33.03 10.14 24.51
C ARG A 398 33.62 11.15 23.51
N GLY A 399 32.74 11.89 22.83
CA GLY A 399 33.12 12.92 21.84
C GLY A 399 33.59 12.38 20.49
N ARG A 400 33.57 11.06 20.27
CA ARG A 400 33.89 10.43 18.98
C ARG A 400 32.64 9.88 18.33
N THR A 401 32.51 10.07 17.02
CA THR A 401 31.42 9.48 16.23
C THR A 401 31.50 7.96 16.24
N ILE A 402 30.37 7.30 16.49
CA ILE A 402 30.22 5.85 16.38
C ILE A 402 30.18 5.49 14.89
N PRO A 403 31.06 4.60 14.40
CA PRO A 403 31.07 4.17 13.01
C PRO A 403 29.95 3.15 12.73
N PHE A 404 28.70 3.50 13.05
CA PHE A 404 27.55 2.59 13.05
C PHE A 404 27.38 1.93 11.66
N PRO A 405 27.29 0.58 11.57
CA PRO A 405 27.38 -0.15 10.31
C PRO A 405 26.03 -0.17 9.57
N ILE A 406 25.57 1.02 9.19
CA ILE A 406 24.42 1.25 8.32
C ILE A 406 24.91 1.74 6.95
N LEU A 407 24.40 1.14 5.87
CA LEU A 407 24.73 1.55 4.51
C LEU A 407 23.49 2.07 3.77
N ARG A 408 23.57 3.31 3.27
CA ARG A 408 22.50 3.96 2.50
C ARG A 408 22.71 3.76 1.01
N LEU A 409 21.89 2.91 0.39
CA LEU A 409 21.95 2.60 -1.05
C LEU A 409 20.79 3.23 -1.81
N GLY A 410 20.92 3.45 -3.12
CA GLY A 410 19.87 4.11 -3.90
C GLY A 410 20.11 4.12 -5.40
N ASN A 411 19.88 5.29 -6.02
CA ASN A 411 20.28 5.57 -7.40
C ASN A 411 21.83 5.54 -7.53
N SER A 412 22.37 5.68 -8.74
CA SER A 412 23.82 5.58 -8.96
C SER A 412 24.61 6.60 -8.13
N GLU A 413 24.11 7.82 -7.97
CA GLU A 413 24.72 8.86 -7.12
C GLU A 413 24.77 8.46 -5.65
N ARG A 414 23.64 7.99 -5.09
CA ARG A 414 23.57 7.52 -3.70
C ARG A 414 24.45 6.30 -3.48
N THR A 415 24.51 5.38 -4.45
CA THR A 415 25.42 4.22 -4.38
C THR A 415 26.88 4.65 -4.38
N ALA A 416 27.27 5.62 -5.22
CA ALA A 416 28.63 6.14 -5.20
C ALA A 416 28.99 6.79 -3.86
N ALA A 417 28.09 7.62 -3.31
CA ALA A 417 28.25 8.19 -1.96
C ALA A 417 28.36 7.12 -0.87
N ALA A 418 27.67 5.99 -1.04
CA ALA A 418 27.79 4.84 -0.14
C ALA A 418 29.20 4.22 -0.19
N LEU A 419 29.79 4.08 -1.37
CA LEU A 419 31.17 3.60 -1.52
C LEU A 419 32.18 4.53 -0.85
N ASP A 420 32.00 5.84 -0.98
CA ASP A 420 32.81 6.83 -0.24
C ASP A 420 32.65 6.66 1.28
N THR A 421 31.42 6.42 1.74
CA THR A 421 31.14 6.16 3.17
C THR A 421 31.85 4.89 3.64
N ILE A 422 31.86 3.81 2.84
CA ILE A 422 32.57 2.57 3.16
C ILE A 422 34.07 2.85 3.36
N ARG A 423 34.69 3.58 2.43
CA ARG A 423 36.11 3.97 2.52
C ARG A 423 36.40 4.78 3.78
N GLN A 424 35.62 5.82 4.04
CA GLN A 424 35.79 6.70 5.20
C GLN A 424 35.66 5.94 6.53
N LEU A 425 34.63 5.10 6.65
CA LEU A 425 34.42 4.29 7.85
C LEU A 425 35.59 3.32 8.08
N TYR A 426 36.08 2.67 7.02
CA TYR A 426 37.21 1.75 7.12
C TYR A 426 38.49 2.46 7.57
N GLU A 427 38.82 3.61 6.97
CA GLU A 427 39.99 4.41 7.35
C GLU A 427 39.90 4.93 8.80
N GLN A 428 38.71 5.32 9.23
CA GLN A 428 38.46 5.73 10.62
C GLN A 428 38.66 4.56 11.59
N CYS A 429 38.14 3.37 11.26
CA CYS A 429 38.18 2.21 12.13
C CYS A 429 39.56 1.55 12.20
N ARG A 430 40.35 1.56 11.11
CA ARG A 430 41.70 0.97 11.06
C ARG A 430 42.67 1.57 12.09
N LYS A 431 42.39 2.79 12.55
CA LYS A 431 43.18 3.50 13.58
C LYS A 431 42.80 3.10 15.01
N LEU A 432 41.76 2.29 15.21
CA LEU A 432 41.22 1.94 16.53
C LEU A 432 41.80 0.61 17.03
N GLN A 433 42.22 0.57 18.30
CA GLN A 433 42.45 -0.70 19.01
C GLN A 433 41.12 -1.19 19.59
N VAL A 434 40.61 -2.32 19.08
CA VAL A 434 39.36 -2.93 19.55
C VAL A 434 39.67 -3.89 20.70
N TYR A 435 39.13 -3.62 21.89
CA TYR A 435 39.29 -4.51 23.05
C TYR A 435 38.15 -5.54 23.12
N GLU A 436 38.44 -6.82 22.84
CA GLU A 436 37.44 -7.90 22.85
C GLU A 436 36.80 -8.15 24.22
N LYS A 437 37.55 -7.95 25.31
CA LYS A 437 37.11 -8.29 26.69
C LYS A 437 35.96 -7.44 27.25
N VAL A 438 35.56 -6.37 26.57
CA VAL A 438 34.49 -5.46 27.02
C VAL A 438 33.08 -5.98 26.68
N LEU A 439 32.96 -6.90 25.72
CA LEU A 439 31.67 -7.27 25.11
C LEU A 439 30.92 -8.41 25.85
N ASP A 440 31.57 -9.18 26.71
CA ASP A 440 31.04 -10.46 27.25
C ASP A 440 30.58 -10.45 28.71
N ARG A 441 30.62 -9.32 29.41
CA ARG A 441 30.12 -9.26 30.80
C ARG A 441 28.59 -9.03 30.79
N ASN A 442 27.85 -9.99 31.36
CA ASN A 442 26.40 -9.92 31.71
C ASN A 442 25.35 -10.47 30.72
N HIS A 443 25.68 -11.39 29.81
CA HIS A 443 24.68 -12.00 28.90
C HIS A 443 23.49 -12.67 29.63
N ALA A 444 23.74 -13.40 30.72
CA ALA A 444 22.69 -14.09 31.48
C ALA A 444 21.72 -13.13 32.18
N GLN A 445 22.23 -12.06 32.80
CA GLN A 445 21.41 -11.07 33.49
C GLN A 445 20.54 -10.26 32.52
N ARG A 446 21.08 -9.92 31.34
CA ARG A 446 20.34 -9.25 30.27
C ARG A 446 19.22 -10.12 29.72
N ALA A 447 19.48 -11.41 29.52
CA ALA A 447 18.46 -12.36 29.07
C ALA A 447 17.29 -12.48 30.06
N GLU A 448 17.56 -12.45 31.37
CA GLU A 448 16.50 -12.53 32.38
C GLU A 448 15.66 -11.25 32.44
N ARG A 449 16.29 -10.07 32.42
CA ARG A 449 15.58 -8.78 32.32
C ARG A 449 14.72 -8.71 31.06
N ALA A 450 15.24 -9.19 29.93
CA ALA A 450 14.49 -9.24 28.68
C ALA A 450 13.20 -10.07 28.83
N LYS A 451 13.25 -11.21 29.51
CA LYS A 451 12.05 -12.04 29.79
C LYS A 451 11.05 -11.30 30.66
N GLN A 452 11.51 -10.63 31.73
CA GLN A 452 10.64 -9.86 32.61
C GLN A 452 9.96 -8.71 31.87
N LEU A 453 10.70 -7.94 31.07
CA LEU A 453 10.16 -6.88 30.24
C LEU A 453 9.15 -7.43 29.22
N THR A 454 9.46 -8.58 28.62
CA THR A 454 8.55 -9.25 27.69
C THR A 454 7.24 -9.61 28.38
N ALA A 455 7.29 -10.19 29.58
CA ALA A 455 6.10 -10.57 30.34
C ALA A 455 5.27 -9.34 30.75
N LEU A 456 5.93 -8.22 31.06
CA LEU A 456 5.27 -6.95 31.34
C LEU A 456 4.55 -6.41 30.10
N LEU A 457 5.20 -6.44 28.93
CA LEU A 457 4.60 -5.99 27.68
C LEU A 457 3.46 -6.91 27.21
N GLU A 458 3.53 -8.22 27.44
CA GLU A 458 2.41 -9.15 27.19
C GLU A 458 1.22 -8.86 28.11
N ARG A 459 1.48 -8.48 29.36
CA ARG A 459 0.42 -8.03 30.28
C ARG A 459 -0.22 -6.73 29.78
N TYR A 460 0.59 -5.78 29.31
CA TYR A 460 0.11 -4.52 28.74
C TYR A 460 -0.74 -4.75 27.48
N GLU A 461 -0.28 -5.60 26.55
CA GLU A 461 -1.03 -6.03 25.36
C GLU A 461 -2.39 -6.62 25.74
N LYS A 462 -2.43 -7.50 26.75
CA LYS A 462 -3.69 -8.07 27.25
C LYS A 462 -4.63 -7.03 27.86
N ILE A 463 -4.11 -6.02 28.56
CA ILE A 463 -4.92 -4.91 29.08
C ILE A 463 -5.53 -4.10 27.92
N LEU A 464 -4.77 -3.84 26.85
CA LEU A 464 -5.28 -3.15 25.67
C LEU A 464 -6.41 -3.94 24.99
N ASP A 465 -6.23 -5.25 24.83
CA ASP A 465 -7.23 -6.17 24.26
C ASP A 465 -8.53 -6.19 25.07
N LEU A 466 -8.43 -6.32 26.40
CA LEU A 466 -9.59 -6.30 27.30
C LEU A 466 -10.32 -4.94 27.29
N ARG A 467 -9.60 -3.82 27.35
CA ARG A 467 -10.20 -2.48 27.23
C ARG A 467 -10.89 -2.29 25.89
N GLU A 468 -10.28 -2.82 24.84
CA GLU A 468 -10.89 -2.79 23.53
C GLU A 468 -12.20 -3.58 23.52
N ARG A 469 -12.20 -4.79 24.08
CA ARG A 469 -13.40 -5.62 24.24
C ARG A 469 -14.47 -4.91 25.07
N GLU A 470 -14.12 -4.29 26.19
CA GLU A 470 -15.02 -3.48 27.04
C GLU A 470 -15.72 -2.39 26.23
N ALA A 471 -14.97 -1.63 25.44
CA ALA A 471 -15.52 -0.61 24.55
C ALA A 471 -16.46 -1.20 23.48
N THR A 472 -16.29 -2.46 23.08
CA THR A 472 -17.25 -3.14 22.18
C THR A 472 -18.57 -3.34 22.87
N ILE A 473 -18.50 -3.89 24.09
CA ILE A 473 -19.68 -4.25 24.87
C ILE A 473 -20.49 -2.99 25.14
N HIS A 474 -19.86 -1.89 25.56
CA HIS A 474 -20.54 -0.61 25.77
C HIS A 474 -21.27 -0.11 24.52
N ARG A 475 -20.63 -0.19 23.33
CA ARG A 475 -21.29 0.22 22.08
C ARG A 475 -22.44 -0.71 21.68
N LEU A 476 -22.32 -2.01 21.91
CA LEU A 476 -23.41 -2.97 21.69
C LEU A 476 -24.59 -2.70 22.62
N LEU A 477 -24.33 -2.22 23.85
CA LEU A 477 -25.38 -1.80 24.78
C LEU A 477 -26.08 -0.50 24.34
N GLU A 478 -25.36 0.42 23.70
CA GLU A 478 -25.92 1.67 23.15
C GLU A 478 -26.80 1.45 21.91
N ALA A 479 -26.50 0.42 21.10
CA ALA A 479 -27.33 -0.02 19.99
C ALA A 479 -28.53 -0.84 20.50
N ARG A 480 -29.74 -0.26 20.56
CA ARG A 480 -31.02 -0.91 20.96
C ARG A 480 -31.27 -2.20 20.13
N SER A 481 -31.99 -3.27 20.52
CA SER A 481 -33.18 -3.42 21.37
C SER A 481 -33.47 -4.90 21.80
N HIS A 482 -32.69 -5.54 22.70
CA HIS A 482 -33.09 -6.84 23.27
C HIS A 482 -32.67 -6.99 24.74
N LEU A 483 -33.66 -7.14 25.64
CA LEU A 483 -33.48 -7.16 27.11
C LEU A 483 -32.57 -8.31 27.60
N ASN A 484 -32.73 -9.52 27.07
CA ASN A 484 -31.95 -10.69 27.53
C ASN A 484 -30.46 -10.60 27.16
N PHE A 485 -30.18 -10.17 25.92
CA PHE A 485 -28.81 -9.95 25.45
C PHE A 485 -28.12 -8.80 26.21
N GLN A 486 -28.86 -7.73 26.50
CA GLN A 486 -28.37 -6.63 27.34
C GLN A 486 -28.11 -7.07 28.79
N TYR A 487 -28.98 -7.90 29.37
CA TYR A 487 -28.82 -8.42 30.72
C TYR A 487 -27.57 -9.29 30.85
N GLU A 488 -27.29 -10.20 29.91
CA GLU A 488 -26.07 -11.01 29.94
C GLU A 488 -24.80 -10.16 29.79
N LEU A 489 -24.82 -9.21 28.84
CA LEU A 489 -23.69 -8.31 28.62
C LEU A 489 -23.39 -7.44 29.85
N GLN A 490 -24.42 -6.86 30.48
CA GLN A 490 -24.27 -6.01 31.68
C GLN A 490 -24.08 -6.80 32.97
N GLY A 491 -24.74 -7.94 33.12
CA GLY A 491 -24.83 -8.70 34.37
C GLY A 491 -23.73 -9.74 34.55
N ALA A 492 -23.19 -10.29 33.47
CA ALA A 492 -22.18 -11.35 33.54
C ALA A 492 -20.87 -10.98 32.85
N GLN A 493 -20.92 -10.59 31.58
CA GLN A 493 -19.70 -10.44 30.78
C GLN A 493 -18.89 -9.19 31.12
N LEU A 494 -19.54 -8.03 31.23
CA LEU A 494 -18.89 -6.78 31.57
C LEU A 494 -18.26 -6.81 32.99
N PRO A 495 -18.95 -7.28 34.05
CA PRO A 495 -18.36 -7.41 35.38
C PRO A 495 -17.18 -8.41 35.42
N ALA A 496 -17.28 -9.53 34.70
CA ALA A 496 -16.18 -10.49 34.61
C ALA A 496 -14.93 -9.88 33.96
N LEU A 497 -15.12 -9.10 32.90
CA LEU A 497 -14.05 -8.39 32.22
C LEU A 497 -13.42 -7.32 33.11
N GLN A 498 -14.24 -6.51 33.80
CA GLN A 498 -13.76 -5.49 34.75
C GLN A 498 -13.00 -6.11 35.93
N LYS A 499 -13.44 -7.27 36.42
CA LYS A 499 -12.71 -8.04 37.44
C LYS A 499 -11.35 -8.52 36.92
N GLU A 500 -11.28 -8.98 35.67
CA GLU A 500 -10.01 -9.37 35.05
C GLU A 500 -9.06 -8.20 34.85
N LEU A 501 -9.55 -7.05 34.38
CA LEU A 501 -8.78 -5.81 34.29
C LEU A 501 -8.24 -5.38 35.66
N THR A 502 -9.07 -5.44 36.70
CA THR A 502 -8.67 -5.12 38.08
C THR A 502 -7.58 -6.08 38.58
N LYS A 503 -7.67 -7.38 38.23
CA LYS A 503 -6.66 -8.40 38.59
C LYS A 503 -5.31 -8.18 37.89
N LEU A 504 -5.32 -7.71 36.64
CA LEU A 504 -4.08 -7.44 35.89
C LEU A 504 -3.35 -6.18 36.38
N GLY A 505 -4.08 -5.26 37.02
CA GLY A 505 -3.55 -4.01 37.57
C GLY A 505 -3.16 -3.00 36.48
N SER A 506 -2.44 -1.95 36.87
CA SER A 506 -1.87 -0.96 35.95
C SER A 506 -0.44 -1.33 35.58
N VAL A 507 -0.11 -1.19 34.30
CA VAL A 507 1.28 -1.23 33.81
C VAL A 507 1.68 0.18 33.41
N THR A 508 2.81 0.67 33.93
CA THR A 508 3.31 2.01 33.66
C THR A 508 4.62 1.98 32.87
N THR A 509 4.93 3.09 32.21
CA THR A 509 6.23 3.26 31.54
C THR A 509 7.39 3.17 32.53
N ALA A 510 7.20 3.60 33.78
CA ALA A 510 8.23 3.52 34.82
C ALA A 510 8.61 2.07 35.12
N ASP A 511 7.62 1.17 35.27
CA ASP A 511 7.84 -0.25 35.49
C ASP A 511 8.68 -0.88 34.37
N ALA A 512 8.41 -0.49 33.12
CA ALA A 512 9.18 -0.97 31.97
C ALA A 512 10.61 -0.39 31.94
N LEU A 513 10.79 0.88 32.29
CA LEU A 513 12.11 1.53 32.37
C LEU A 513 13.00 0.94 33.47
N GLU A 514 12.42 0.40 34.55
CA GLU A 514 13.20 -0.27 35.60
C GLU A 514 13.82 -1.60 35.14
N LEU A 515 13.15 -2.28 34.20
CA LEU A 515 13.59 -3.55 33.62
C LEU A 515 14.56 -3.39 32.45
N LEU A 516 14.70 -2.16 31.92
CA LEU A 516 15.65 -1.83 30.88
C LEU A 516 17.07 -1.65 31.47
N ASP A 517 18.09 -1.88 30.65
CA ASP A 517 19.47 -1.71 31.12
C ASP A 517 19.74 -0.24 31.47
N ARG A 518 20.30 0.00 32.65
CA ARG A 518 20.35 1.36 33.22
C ARG A 518 21.52 2.18 32.68
N ASN A 519 22.48 1.54 32.02
CA ASN A 519 23.75 2.12 31.64
C ASN A 519 23.79 2.50 30.15
N GLU A 520 23.33 3.71 29.82
CA GLU A 520 23.40 4.23 28.45
C GLU A 520 24.86 4.24 27.95
N GLU A 521 25.82 4.65 28.78
CA GLU A 521 27.24 4.70 28.39
C GLU A 521 27.79 3.34 27.94
N GLU A 522 27.39 2.25 28.60
CA GLU A 522 27.76 0.88 28.23
C GLU A 522 27.14 0.44 26.90
N LEU A 523 25.90 0.86 26.60
CA LEU A 523 25.31 0.63 25.29
C LEU A 523 26.08 1.40 24.21
N TYR A 524 26.35 2.70 24.40
CA TYR A 524 27.12 3.50 23.45
C TYR A 524 28.54 2.95 23.26
N GLN A 525 29.16 2.44 24.33
CA GLN A 525 30.44 1.74 24.26
C GLN A 525 30.34 0.45 23.43
N TYR A 526 29.34 -0.39 23.69
CA TYR A 526 29.07 -1.61 22.92
C TYR A 526 28.87 -1.29 21.44
N LEU A 527 28.04 -0.29 21.14
CA LEU A 527 27.78 0.15 19.78
C LEU A 527 29.08 0.63 19.11
N TYR A 528 29.89 1.43 19.79
CA TYR A 528 31.18 1.91 19.26
C TYR A 528 32.12 0.76 18.84
N PHE A 529 32.39 -0.18 19.75
CA PHE A 529 33.35 -1.25 19.49
C PHE A 529 32.80 -2.34 18.55
N THR A 530 31.53 -2.71 18.70
CA THR A 530 30.90 -3.71 17.82
C THR A 530 30.80 -3.18 16.39
N SER A 531 30.46 -1.90 16.22
CA SER A 531 30.44 -1.24 14.92
C SER A 531 31.82 -1.25 14.27
N ALA A 532 32.86 -0.82 15.00
CA ALA A 532 34.24 -0.84 14.50
C ALA A 532 34.68 -2.27 14.10
N ARG A 533 34.32 -3.29 14.89
CA ARG A 533 34.58 -4.70 14.56
C ARG A 533 33.92 -5.12 13.25
N CYS A 534 32.67 -4.74 13.01
CA CYS A 534 31.98 -5.02 11.75
C CYS A 534 32.69 -4.39 10.56
N ILE A 535 33.07 -3.10 10.67
CA ILE A 535 33.74 -2.37 9.59
C ILE A 535 35.16 -2.90 9.31
N LEU A 536 35.92 -3.28 10.34
CA LEU A 536 37.28 -3.80 10.19
C LEU A 536 37.35 -5.12 9.39
N ARG A 537 36.23 -5.84 9.27
CA ARG A 537 36.14 -7.03 8.41
C ARG A 537 36.51 -6.75 6.96
N LEU A 538 36.34 -5.51 6.48
CA LEU A 538 36.73 -5.08 5.13
C LEU A 538 38.23 -5.30 4.84
N GLY A 539 39.07 -5.43 5.87
CA GLY A 539 40.49 -5.77 5.71
C GLY A 539 40.79 -7.26 5.53
N GLU A 540 39.79 -8.14 5.62
CA GLU A 540 39.98 -9.59 5.42
C GLU A 540 40.06 -9.93 3.92
N PRO A 541 40.85 -10.93 3.49
CA PRO A 541 41.08 -11.25 2.07
C PRO A 541 39.81 -11.49 1.24
N LYS A 542 38.74 -12.01 1.87
CA LYS A 542 37.47 -12.30 1.18
C LYS A 542 36.67 -11.05 0.73
N TYR A 543 37.10 -9.85 1.11
CA TYR A 543 36.51 -8.57 0.71
C TYR A 543 37.42 -7.76 -0.22
N GLU A 544 38.52 -8.34 -0.71
CA GLU A 544 39.45 -7.67 -1.62
C GLU A 544 38.74 -7.12 -2.86
N ASP A 545 37.92 -7.94 -3.54
CA ASP A 545 37.11 -7.53 -4.69
C ASP A 545 36.23 -6.29 -4.40
N LEU A 546 35.64 -6.21 -3.20
CA LEU A 546 34.81 -5.07 -2.81
C LEU A 546 35.68 -3.82 -2.59
N MET A 547 36.83 -3.98 -1.93
CA MET A 547 37.74 -2.89 -1.67
C MET A 547 38.42 -2.38 -2.93
N GLU A 548 38.65 -3.22 -3.94
CA GLU A 548 39.08 -2.79 -5.28
C GLU A 548 38.06 -1.85 -5.92
N ILE A 549 36.77 -2.20 -5.87
CA ILE A 549 35.69 -1.34 -6.39
C ILE A 549 35.61 -0.02 -5.61
N VAL A 550 35.70 -0.07 -4.28
CA VAL A 550 35.65 1.12 -3.41
C VAL A 550 36.83 2.06 -3.72
N ASN A 551 38.03 1.50 -3.90
CA ASN A 551 39.27 2.25 -4.09
C ASN A 551 39.59 2.57 -5.56
N SER A 552 38.76 2.16 -6.52
CA SER A 552 39.05 2.39 -7.94
C SER A 552 39.13 3.89 -8.26
N ALA A 553 39.84 4.25 -9.34
CA ALA A 553 39.93 5.64 -9.80
C ALA A 553 38.80 6.01 -10.77
N ASP A 554 37.84 5.11 -10.99
CA ASP A 554 36.76 5.27 -11.97
C ASP A 554 35.79 6.38 -11.57
N ASP A 555 35.03 6.87 -12.54
CA ASP A 555 33.95 7.83 -12.31
C ASP A 555 32.90 7.25 -11.33
N PRO A 556 32.27 8.07 -10.46
CA PRO A 556 31.22 7.63 -9.54
C PRO A 556 30.14 6.74 -10.16
N GLN A 557 29.75 6.97 -11.42
CA GLN A 557 28.75 6.14 -12.08
C GLN A 557 29.27 4.74 -12.40
N GLU A 558 30.51 4.62 -12.90
CA GLU A 558 31.13 3.34 -13.22
C GLU A 558 31.36 2.51 -11.96
N LYS A 559 31.81 3.14 -10.88
CA LYS A 559 31.91 2.52 -9.55
C LYS A 559 30.57 1.95 -9.08
N ALA A 560 29.50 2.74 -9.22
CA ALA A 560 28.17 2.30 -8.83
C ALA A 560 27.71 1.10 -9.67
N ILE A 561 28.02 1.06 -10.98
CA ILE A 561 27.71 -0.08 -11.85
C ILE A 561 28.50 -1.32 -11.43
N ALA A 562 29.80 -1.19 -11.19
CA ALA A 562 30.66 -2.28 -10.73
C ALA A 562 30.17 -2.85 -9.38
N PHE A 563 29.81 -1.98 -8.44
CA PHE A 563 29.27 -2.39 -7.15
C PHE A 563 27.90 -3.08 -7.28
N ASN A 564 26.99 -2.58 -8.12
CA ASN A 564 25.71 -3.24 -8.35
C ASN A 564 25.90 -4.64 -8.98
N ARG A 565 26.89 -4.80 -9.88
CA ARG A 565 27.28 -6.12 -10.42
C ARG A 565 27.90 -7.01 -9.34
N TYR A 566 28.69 -6.46 -8.44
CA TYR A 566 29.22 -7.21 -7.29
C TYR A 566 28.07 -7.74 -6.41
N LEU A 567 27.05 -6.93 -6.15
CA LEU A 567 25.88 -7.30 -5.33
C LEU A 567 24.89 -8.24 -6.02
N SER A 568 24.91 -8.38 -7.34
CA SER A 568 24.03 -9.35 -8.03
C SER A 568 24.35 -10.80 -7.67
N GLU A 569 25.57 -11.06 -7.17
CA GLU A 569 25.99 -12.35 -6.66
C GLU A 569 25.51 -12.58 -5.20
N PRO A 570 24.72 -13.62 -4.90
CA PRO A 570 24.15 -13.85 -3.57
C PRO A 570 25.16 -13.91 -2.43
N GLU A 571 26.32 -14.54 -2.66
CA GLU A 571 27.36 -14.66 -1.65
C GLU A 571 28.02 -13.32 -1.31
N ASN A 572 28.11 -12.41 -2.29
CA ASN A 572 28.66 -11.08 -2.08
C ASN A 572 27.72 -10.19 -1.26
N LEU A 573 26.40 -10.32 -1.47
CA LEU A 573 25.42 -9.66 -0.61
C LEU A 573 25.51 -10.19 0.84
N LYS A 574 25.62 -11.50 1.03
CA LYS A 574 25.83 -12.09 2.38
C LYS A 574 27.13 -11.62 3.03
N LYS A 575 28.22 -11.49 2.27
CA LYS A 575 29.48 -10.89 2.74
C LYS A 575 29.24 -9.43 3.16
N LEU A 576 28.59 -8.61 2.33
CA LEU A 576 28.29 -7.22 2.66
C LEU A 576 27.48 -7.12 3.96
N LEU A 577 26.46 -7.95 4.16
CA LEU A 577 25.62 -7.95 5.38
C LEU A 577 26.39 -8.31 6.66
N ARG A 578 27.54 -9.00 6.55
CA ARG A 578 28.43 -9.25 7.70
C ARG A 578 29.22 -8.01 8.12
N VAL A 579 29.38 -7.04 7.21
CA VAL A 579 30.03 -5.74 7.46
C VAL A 579 28.99 -4.68 7.80
N PHE A 580 27.90 -4.64 7.04
CA PHE A 580 26.78 -3.71 7.18
C PHE A 580 25.48 -4.49 7.39
N PRO A 581 25.15 -4.89 8.64
CA PRO A 581 23.93 -5.64 8.93
C PRO A 581 22.65 -4.86 8.61
N ILE A 582 22.72 -3.54 8.55
CA ILE A 582 21.59 -2.67 8.25
C ILE A 582 21.82 -2.00 6.89
N ILE A 583 20.92 -2.26 5.95
CA ILE A 583 20.88 -1.59 4.65
C ILE A 583 19.64 -0.72 4.59
N ALA A 584 19.82 0.55 4.21
CA ALA A 584 18.76 1.53 4.06
C ALA A 584 18.60 1.91 2.58
N THR A 585 17.41 1.76 2.00
CA THR A 585 17.17 2.00 0.57
C THR A 585 15.73 2.39 0.28
N THR A 586 15.45 2.96 -0.89
CA THR A 586 14.06 3.18 -1.33
C THR A 586 13.45 1.88 -1.85
N CYS A 587 12.12 1.75 -1.81
CA CYS A 587 11.43 0.55 -2.34
C CYS A 587 11.82 0.27 -3.80
N ILE A 588 11.94 1.32 -4.61
CA ILE A 588 12.35 1.22 -6.02
C ILE A 588 13.80 0.75 -6.17
N SER A 589 14.73 1.13 -5.29
CA SER A 589 16.13 0.73 -5.38
C SER A 589 16.42 -0.64 -4.76
N ALA A 590 15.45 -1.25 -4.07
CA ALA A 590 15.61 -2.56 -3.45
C ALA A 590 15.87 -3.69 -4.47
N HIS A 591 15.43 -3.56 -5.73
CA HIS A 591 15.72 -4.54 -6.80
C HIS A 591 17.23 -4.72 -7.08
N ARG A 592 18.07 -3.76 -6.64
CA ARG A 592 19.52 -3.81 -6.80
C ARG A 592 20.21 -4.66 -5.72
N LEU A 593 19.46 -5.14 -4.73
CA LEU A 593 19.96 -5.94 -3.61
C LEU A 593 19.91 -7.43 -3.95
N GLY A 594 20.77 -7.86 -4.88
CA GLY A 594 20.89 -9.26 -5.27
C GLY A 594 19.61 -9.85 -5.88
N LYS A 595 19.59 -11.19 -5.95
CA LYS A 595 18.44 -11.96 -6.43
C LYS A 595 17.21 -11.77 -5.53
N PRO A 596 15.99 -11.97 -6.06
CA PRO A 596 14.76 -11.82 -5.29
C PRO A 596 14.54 -13.00 -4.34
N GLU A 597 15.37 -13.10 -3.31
CA GLU A 597 15.32 -14.16 -2.30
C GLU A 597 15.41 -13.60 -0.86
N PRO A 598 14.88 -14.32 0.16
CA PRO A 598 14.95 -13.87 1.55
C PRO A 598 16.39 -13.94 2.11
N VAL A 599 17.09 -12.80 2.16
CA VAL A 599 18.44 -12.67 2.72
C VAL A 599 18.51 -11.89 4.04
N PHE A 600 17.47 -11.11 4.35
CA PHE A 600 17.37 -10.32 5.58
C PHE A 600 16.53 -11.02 6.65
N ASP A 601 16.94 -10.91 7.91
CA ASP A 601 16.12 -11.41 9.03
C ASP A 601 14.81 -10.63 9.16
N MET A 602 14.87 -9.32 8.87
CA MET A 602 13.75 -8.38 9.00
C MET A 602 13.77 -7.31 7.91
N VAL A 603 12.58 -6.97 7.42
CA VAL A 603 12.32 -5.76 6.63
C VAL A 603 11.52 -4.79 7.49
N ILE A 604 11.97 -3.54 7.58
CA ILE A 604 11.21 -2.45 8.20
C ILE A 604 10.83 -1.49 7.08
N MET A 605 9.53 -1.26 6.89
CA MET A 605 9.03 -0.31 5.90
C MET A 605 8.39 0.90 6.60
N ASP A 606 8.98 2.08 6.44
CA ASP A 606 8.41 3.34 6.94
C ASP A 606 7.55 4.05 5.88
N GLU A 607 6.58 4.81 6.36
CA GLU A 607 5.52 5.46 5.56
C GLU A 607 4.78 4.47 4.62
N ALA A 608 4.58 3.23 5.09
CA ALA A 608 3.92 2.16 4.34
C ALA A 608 2.47 2.49 3.90
N SER A 609 1.84 3.51 4.48
CA SER A 609 0.53 4.00 4.02
C SER A 609 0.59 4.72 2.67
N GLN A 610 1.78 5.10 2.20
CA GLN A 610 2.00 5.80 0.93
C GLN A 610 2.72 4.96 -0.12
N CYS A 611 3.21 3.78 0.27
CA CYS A 611 3.82 2.88 -0.68
C CYS A 611 2.72 2.15 -1.47
N ASN A 612 2.81 2.19 -2.80
CA ASN A 612 1.93 1.39 -3.66
C ASN A 612 2.15 -0.11 -3.44
N THR A 613 1.14 -0.92 -3.69
CA THR A 613 1.17 -2.36 -3.37
C THR A 613 2.25 -3.10 -4.16
N ALA A 614 2.42 -2.79 -5.45
CA ALA A 614 3.30 -3.56 -6.33
C ALA A 614 4.79 -3.41 -6.00
N MET A 615 5.28 -2.17 -5.90
CA MET A 615 6.70 -1.87 -5.62
C MET A 615 7.11 -2.22 -4.20
N SER A 616 6.16 -2.24 -3.27
CA SER A 616 6.42 -2.59 -1.87
C SER A 616 6.78 -4.06 -1.69
N LEU A 617 6.33 -4.95 -2.58
CA LEU A 617 6.68 -6.36 -2.50
C LEU A 617 8.17 -6.63 -2.76
N VAL A 618 8.86 -5.76 -3.50
CA VAL A 618 10.29 -5.87 -3.84
C VAL A 618 11.19 -5.90 -2.59
N PRO A 619 11.11 -4.96 -1.63
CA PRO A 619 11.84 -5.11 -0.37
C PRO A 619 11.25 -6.20 0.53
N ILE A 620 9.93 -6.43 0.53
CA ILE A 620 9.27 -7.40 1.44
C ILE A 620 9.71 -8.84 1.17
N LEU A 621 9.83 -9.25 -0.11
CA LEU A 621 10.25 -10.61 -0.47
C LEU A 621 11.66 -10.95 0.01
N ARG A 622 12.50 -9.95 0.26
CA ARG A 622 13.89 -10.12 0.74
C ARG A 622 13.97 -10.37 2.25
N GLY A 623 12.85 -10.31 2.98
CA GLY A 623 12.79 -10.43 4.43
C GLY A 623 12.11 -11.70 4.94
N SER A 624 12.67 -12.26 6.02
CA SER A 624 12.04 -13.36 6.78
C SER A 624 10.97 -12.87 7.77
N SER A 625 10.97 -11.58 8.10
CA SER A 625 9.97 -10.91 8.93
C SER A 625 9.74 -9.48 8.46
N LEU A 626 8.60 -8.88 8.82
CA LEU A 626 8.17 -7.58 8.34
C LEU A 626 7.59 -6.71 9.46
N MET A 627 8.10 -5.50 9.57
CA MET A 627 7.51 -4.41 10.36
C MET A 627 7.03 -3.32 9.41
N LEU A 628 5.72 -3.12 9.31
CA LEU A 628 5.14 -2.00 8.55
C LEU A 628 4.82 -0.85 9.50
N VAL A 629 5.39 0.32 9.23
CA VAL A 629 5.15 1.55 9.98
C VAL A 629 4.48 2.56 9.05
N GLY A 630 3.35 3.12 9.45
CA GLY A 630 2.62 4.08 8.64
C GLY A 630 1.38 4.61 9.34
N ASP A 631 0.58 5.40 8.63
CA ASP A 631 -0.72 5.84 9.13
C ASP A 631 -1.75 5.85 8.00
N PRO A 632 -2.69 4.89 7.94
CA PRO A 632 -3.73 4.84 6.91
C PRO A 632 -4.75 5.99 7.03
N GLN A 633 -4.63 6.84 8.05
CA GLN A 633 -5.40 8.09 8.15
C GLN A 633 -4.72 9.29 7.47
N GLN A 634 -3.45 9.19 7.06
CA GLN A 634 -2.72 10.22 6.32
C GLN A 634 -2.74 9.93 4.81
N LEU A 635 -1.71 10.36 4.08
CA LEU A 635 -1.62 10.27 2.63
C LEU A 635 -1.64 8.83 2.14
N SER A 636 -2.40 8.59 1.07
CA SER A 636 -2.35 7.38 0.26
C SER A 636 -1.26 7.51 -0.82
N PRO A 637 -0.91 6.41 -1.52
CA PRO A 637 0.04 6.48 -2.63
C PRO A 637 -0.44 7.42 -3.72
N VAL A 638 0.48 8.17 -4.34
CA VAL A 638 0.18 8.95 -5.53
C VAL A 638 0.24 8.01 -6.74
N ILE A 639 -0.92 7.73 -7.32
CA ILE A 639 -1.08 6.84 -8.47
C ILE A 639 -1.52 7.67 -9.68
N VAL A 640 -0.85 7.49 -10.81
CA VAL A 640 -1.13 8.17 -12.09
C VAL A 640 -2.10 7.35 -12.95
N LEU A 641 -2.12 6.03 -12.75
CA LEU A 641 -3.01 5.09 -13.43
C LEU A 641 -4.48 5.56 -13.45
N ASP A 642 -5.12 5.44 -14.61
CA ASP A 642 -6.53 5.78 -14.77
C ASP A 642 -7.44 4.79 -14.01
N PRO A 643 -8.46 5.27 -13.28
CA PRO A 643 -9.42 4.40 -12.59
C PRO A 643 -10.11 3.36 -13.50
N LYS A 644 -10.36 3.67 -14.77
CA LYS A 644 -10.96 2.75 -15.74
C LYS A 644 -10.00 1.65 -16.17
N ASP A 645 -8.73 2.00 -16.37
CA ASP A 645 -7.69 1.01 -16.67
C ASP A 645 -7.52 0.05 -15.51
N ASN A 646 -7.47 0.58 -14.28
CA ASN A 646 -7.43 -0.21 -13.07
C ASN A 646 -8.63 -1.17 -12.95
N GLU A 647 -9.86 -0.68 -13.17
CA GLU A 647 -11.06 -1.50 -13.11
C GLU A 647 -11.07 -2.59 -14.19
N THR A 648 -10.62 -2.25 -15.40
CA THR A 648 -10.51 -3.19 -16.52
C THR A 648 -9.50 -4.30 -16.21
N LEU A 649 -8.31 -3.95 -15.72
CA LEU A 649 -7.31 -4.94 -15.29
C LEU A 649 -7.83 -5.78 -14.12
N ARG A 650 -8.51 -5.16 -13.14
CA ARG A 650 -9.08 -5.87 -11.99
C ARG A 650 -10.13 -6.89 -12.43
N ARG A 651 -11.00 -6.55 -13.39
CA ARG A 651 -11.96 -7.48 -13.99
C ARG A 651 -11.27 -8.58 -14.79
N ARG A 652 -10.27 -8.23 -15.62
CA ARG A 652 -9.51 -9.19 -16.45
C ARG A 652 -8.81 -10.27 -15.62
N TYR A 653 -8.09 -9.86 -14.56
CA TYR A 653 -7.41 -10.79 -13.67
C TYR A 653 -8.28 -11.27 -12.50
N ARG A 654 -9.55 -10.84 -12.44
CA ARG A 654 -10.54 -11.16 -11.38
C ARG A 654 -9.99 -10.99 -9.96
N VAL A 655 -9.31 -9.87 -9.75
CA VAL A 655 -8.68 -9.52 -8.47
C VAL A 655 -9.71 -8.89 -7.53
N THR A 656 -9.64 -9.25 -6.25
CA THR A 656 -10.56 -8.74 -5.23
C THR A 656 -10.20 -7.32 -4.78
N GLN A 657 -11.11 -6.63 -4.10
CA GLN A 657 -10.95 -5.22 -3.74
C GLN A 657 -9.78 -4.97 -2.77
N GLU A 658 -9.36 -5.97 -2.00
CA GLU A 658 -8.25 -5.88 -1.04
C GLU A 658 -6.90 -5.59 -1.71
N TYR A 659 -6.75 -5.99 -2.98
CA TYR A 659 -5.54 -5.76 -3.78
C TYR A 659 -5.66 -4.60 -4.76
N ASP A 660 -6.79 -3.87 -4.78
CA ASP A 660 -7.00 -2.75 -5.71
C ASP A 660 -5.82 -1.77 -5.70
N TYR A 661 -5.21 -1.59 -6.86
CA TYR A 661 -3.94 -0.87 -7.03
C TYR A 661 -4.04 0.63 -6.69
N ILE A 662 -5.19 1.25 -6.97
CA ILE A 662 -5.42 2.68 -6.73
C ILE A 662 -5.93 2.90 -5.30
N ALA A 663 -6.89 2.08 -4.86
CA ALA A 663 -7.57 2.32 -3.58
C ALA A 663 -6.73 1.98 -2.35
N ASN A 664 -5.76 1.07 -2.49
CA ASN A 664 -4.99 0.53 -1.37
C ASN A 664 -3.51 0.89 -1.43
N SER A 665 -2.96 1.17 -0.25
CA SER A 665 -1.52 1.09 -0.01
C SER A 665 -1.14 -0.32 0.42
N ILE A 666 0.16 -0.62 0.44
CA ILE A 666 0.64 -1.90 0.99
C ILE A 666 0.16 -2.08 2.44
N TYR A 667 0.14 -1.01 3.24
CA TYR A 667 -0.37 -1.07 4.61
C TYR A 667 -1.84 -1.52 4.66
N LYS A 668 -2.72 -0.87 3.88
CA LYS A 668 -4.16 -1.22 3.83
C LYS A 668 -4.37 -2.63 3.29
N CYS A 669 -3.61 -3.03 2.26
CA CYS A 669 -3.66 -4.38 1.70
C CYS A 669 -3.32 -5.45 2.74
N PHE A 670 -2.22 -5.29 3.48
CA PHE A 670 -1.87 -6.21 4.58
C PHE A 670 -2.92 -6.21 5.70
N LEU A 671 -3.50 -5.05 6.06
CA LEU A 671 -4.57 -5.02 7.07
C LEU A 671 -5.84 -5.77 6.61
N ALA A 672 -6.11 -5.79 5.30
CA ALA A 672 -7.25 -6.49 4.71
C ALA A 672 -7.00 -8.01 4.59
N CYS A 673 -5.80 -8.40 4.16
CA CYS A 673 -5.45 -9.81 3.94
C CYS A 673 -5.02 -10.54 5.22
N ASP A 674 -4.29 -9.88 6.12
CA ASP A 674 -3.81 -10.48 7.36
C ASP A 674 -4.85 -10.31 8.47
N ALA A 675 -5.68 -11.34 8.62
CA ALA A 675 -6.67 -11.38 9.67
C ALA A 675 -6.12 -11.70 11.07
N ILE A 676 -4.83 -12.01 11.21
CA ILE A 676 -4.30 -12.73 12.37
C ILE A 676 -3.39 -11.87 13.23
N SER A 677 -2.47 -11.12 12.61
CA SER A 677 -1.45 -10.39 13.36
C SER A 677 -1.99 -9.04 13.85
N ASP A 678 -1.63 -8.64 15.07
CA ASP A 678 -2.15 -7.44 15.72
C ASP A 678 -1.48 -6.15 15.17
N GLU A 679 -2.20 -5.03 15.27
CA GLU A 679 -1.72 -3.69 14.90
C GLU A 679 -1.52 -2.85 16.17
N VAL A 680 -0.30 -2.34 16.37
CA VAL A 680 0.06 -1.50 17.52
C VAL A 680 -0.19 -0.03 17.18
N LEU A 681 -1.03 0.65 17.94
CA LEU A 681 -1.21 2.11 17.84
C LEU A 681 -0.20 2.83 18.73
N LEU A 682 0.61 3.71 18.15
CA LEU A 682 1.37 4.69 18.93
C LEU A 682 0.42 5.81 19.34
N SER A 683 -0.11 5.74 20.56
CA SER A 683 -1.21 6.61 21.00
C SER A 683 -0.75 7.97 21.55
N TRP A 684 0.50 8.09 21.99
CA TRP A 684 1.00 9.31 22.62
C TRP A 684 1.51 10.33 21.60
N HIS A 685 0.96 11.55 21.63
CA HIS A 685 1.30 12.65 20.73
C HIS A 685 2.14 13.73 21.42
N TYR A 686 3.24 14.16 20.81
CA TYR A 686 4.23 15.08 21.42
C TYR A 686 4.51 16.35 20.61
N ARG A 687 3.88 16.54 19.45
CA ARG A 687 4.25 17.60 18.48
C ARG A 687 3.43 18.87 18.64
N CYS A 688 2.16 18.82 18.29
CA CYS A 688 1.29 19.98 18.15
C CYS A 688 0.80 20.46 19.51
N HIS A 689 0.49 21.76 19.60
CA HIS A 689 -0.29 22.30 20.69
C HIS A 689 -1.62 21.52 20.85
N PRO A 690 -2.08 21.21 22.08
CA PRO A 690 -3.26 20.36 22.31
C PRO A 690 -4.51 20.75 21.51
N ARG A 691 -4.82 22.06 21.44
CA ARG A 691 -5.96 22.57 20.67
C ARG A 691 -5.88 22.29 19.17
N ILE A 692 -4.68 22.20 18.59
CA ILE A 692 -4.50 21.93 17.15
C ILE A 692 -4.82 20.47 16.86
N ILE A 693 -4.10 19.53 17.50
CA ILE A 693 -4.26 18.11 17.22
C ILE A 693 -5.61 17.55 17.68
N GLN A 694 -6.29 18.20 18.63
CA GLN A 694 -7.58 17.75 19.14
C GLN A 694 -8.66 17.64 18.06
N PHE A 695 -8.61 18.47 17.00
CA PHE A 695 -9.50 18.32 15.84
C PHE A 695 -9.30 16.93 15.21
N ASN A 696 -8.07 16.60 14.83
CA ASN A 696 -7.73 15.33 14.19
C ASN A 696 -7.99 14.15 15.13
N ASN A 697 -7.71 14.30 16.43
CA ASN A 697 -7.96 13.27 17.42
C ASN A 697 -9.44 12.89 17.49
N LYS A 698 -10.34 13.89 17.50
CA LYS A 698 -11.80 13.67 17.44
C LYS A 698 -12.24 13.12 16.09
N LYS A 699 -11.76 13.71 14.99
CA LYS A 699 -12.22 13.46 13.62
C LYS A 699 -11.74 12.13 13.05
N TYR A 700 -10.44 11.83 13.15
CA TYR A 700 -9.79 10.73 12.44
C TYR A 700 -9.26 9.62 13.35
N TYR A 701 -8.99 9.92 14.63
CA TYR A 701 -8.40 8.96 15.57
C TYR A 701 -9.34 8.53 16.70
N ASN A 702 -10.62 8.94 16.66
CA ASN A 702 -11.66 8.52 17.60
C ASN A 702 -11.28 8.72 19.09
N ASN A 703 -10.61 9.83 19.42
CA ASN A 703 -10.09 10.17 20.75
C ASN A 703 -9.11 9.14 21.34
N LYS A 704 -8.48 8.31 20.50
CA LYS A 704 -7.47 7.35 20.98
C LYS A 704 -6.09 7.97 21.20
N LEU A 705 -5.83 9.23 20.80
CA LEU A 705 -4.53 9.86 21.05
C LEU A 705 -4.45 10.48 22.44
N HIS A 706 -3.39 10.15 23.18
CA HIS A 706 -3.00 10.79 24.43
C HIS A 706 -2.07 11.96 24.13
N ILE A 707 -2.56 13.19 24.33
CA ILE A 707 -1.80 14.41 24.02
C ILE A 707 -0.85 14.70 25.19
N ALA A 708 0.46 14.53 24.97
CA ALA A 708 1.54 14.81 25.92
C ALA A 708 2.51 15.91 25.43
N SER A 709 2.08 16.68 24.42
CA SER A 709 2.79 17.86 23.96
C SER A 709 2.87 18.92 25.06
N LYS A 710 4.05 19.53 25.22
CA LYS A 710 4.31 20.63 26.16
C LYS A 710 4.35 22.00 25.47
N VAL A 711 3.92 22.06 24.22
CA VAL A 711 3.92 23.31 23.46
C VAL A 711 2.84 24.22 24.00
N GLU A 712 3.24 25.41 24.45
CA GLU A 712 2.36 26.48 24.91
C GLU A 712 2.31 27.58 23.87
N SER A 713 1.12 28.10 23.59
CA SER A 713 0.88 29.16 22.61
C SER A 713 -0.40 29.89 22.98
N ASP A 714 -0.36 31.23 23.05
CA ASP A 714 -1.53 32.05 23.40
C ASP A 714 -2.65 31.97 22.36
N LYS A 715 -2.26 31.82 21.09
CA LYS A 715 -3.17 31.81 19.93
C LYS A 715 -2.84 30.63 19.01
N PRO A 716 -3.13 29.38 19.41
CA PRO A 716 -2.76 28.20 18.64
C PRO A 716 -3.64 27.98 17.40
N LEU A 717 -4.82 28.60 17.35
CA LEU A 717 -5.77 28.53 16.24
C LEU A 717 -6.12 29.97 15.84
N VAL A 718 -5.90 30.32 14.57
CA VAL A 718 -6.19 31.65 14.04
C VAL A 718 -6.95 31.50 12.73
N TYR A 719 -8.15 32.09 12.68
CA TYR A 719 -8.90 32.25 11.44
C TYR A 719 -8.74 33.67 10.93
N VAL A 720 -8.43 33.82 9.63
CA VAL A 720 -8.36 35.12 8.97
C VAL A 720 -9.37 35.15 7.84
N GLU A 721 -10.37 36.02 7.99
CA GLU A 721 -11.41 36.26 6.98
C GLU A 721 -10.84 37.08 5.82
N ILE A 722 -11.09 36.60 4.59
CA ILE A 722 -10.69 37.26 3.34
C ILE A 722 -11.96 37.47 2.48
N PRO A 723 -12.73 38.56 2.71
CA PRO A 723 -14.07 38.71 2.15
C PRO A 723 -14.08 39.09 0.66
N ASN A 724 -12.99 39.66 0.13
CA ASN A 724 -12.92 40.25 -1.22
C ASN A 724 -11.65 39.80 -1.97
N ASP A 725 -11.59 38.54 -2.41
CA ASP A 725 -10.51 38.04 -3.25
C ASP A 725 -11.03 37.79 -4.68
N THR A 726 -11.03 38.85 -5.48
CA THR A 726 -11.48 38.80 -6.88
C THR A 726 -10.29 38.55 -7.79
N THR A 727 -10.35 37.47 -8.56
CA THR A 727 -9.33 37.11 -9.54
C THR A 727 -10.00 36.62 -10.83
N ASP A 728 -9.37 36.94 -11.96
CA ASP A 728 -9.74 36.37 -13.26
C ASP A 728 -9.07 34.99 -13.47
N GLU A 729 -8.09 34.63 -12.64
CA GLU A 729 -7.40 33.36 -12.68
C GLU A 729 -8.03 32.33 -11.73
N LYS A 730 -8.55 31.22 -12.30
CA LYS A 730 -9.16 30.13 -11.51
C LYS A 730 -8.19 29.57 -10.46
N ASN A 731 -8.71 29.28 -9.26
CA ASN A 731 -8.01 28.62 -8.15
C ASN A 731 -6.76 29.38 -7.67
N THR A 732 -6.83 30.72 -7.73
CA THR A 732 -5.87 31.64 -7.12
C THR A 732 -6.61 32.57 -6.16
N ALA A 733 -5.88 33.12 -5.20
CA ALA A 733 -6.39 34.02 -4.19
C ALA A 733 -5.30 35.05 -3.84
N PRO A 734 -5.14 36.10 -4.67
CA PRO A 734 -4.15 37.16 -4.45
C PRO A 734 -4.22 37.84 -3.07
N ALA A 735 -5.42 38.05 -2.53
CA ALA A 735 -5.56 38.66 -1.20
C ALA A 735 -5.06 37.73 -0.09
N GLU A 736 -5.22 36.40 -0.24
CA GLU A 736 -4.55 35.43 0.65
C GLU A 736 -3.02 35.52 0.54
N VAL A 737 -2.45 35.68 -0.67
CA VAL A 737 -1.00 35.85 -0.88
C VAL A 737 -0.48 37.11 -0.19
N ASP A 738 -1.21 38.21 -0.28
CA ASP A 738 -0.88 39.46 0.39
C ASP A 738 -0.95 39.34 1.92
N MET A 739 -1.92 38.59 2.45
CA MET A 739 -2.00 38.32 3.89
C MET A 739 -0.82 37.48 4.37
N ILE A 740 -0.43 36.45 3.61
CA ILE A 740 0.77 35.64 3.87
C ILE A 740 2.01 36.55 3.91
N ARG A 741 2.17 37.44 2.93
CA ARG A 741 3.28 38.40 2.91
C ARG A 741 3.31 39.25 4.18
N ARG A 742 2.18 39.84 4.58
CA ARG A 742 2.09 40.66 5.81
C ARG A 742 2.44 39.87 7.06
N TYR A 743 2.06 38.59 7.11
CA TYR A 743 2.41 37.71 8.22
C TYR A 743 3.92 37.45 8.27
N LEU A 744 4.54 37.12 7.13
CA LEU A 744 5.98 36.85 7.03
C LEU A 744 6.82 38.11 7.29
N ASP A 745 6.38 39.28 6.82
CA ASP A 745 7.04 40.57 7.10
C ASP A 745 7.04 40.89 8.60
N LYS A 746 6.00 40.48 9.31
CA LYS A 746 5.86 40.72 10.76
C LYS A 746 6.64 39.72 11.61
N TYR A 747 6.82 38.48 11.12
CA TYR A 747 7.47 37.38 11.85
C TYR A 747 8.52 36.65 11.00
N PRO A 748 9.57 37.33 10.51
CA PRO A 748 10.56 36.75 9.60
C PRO A 748 11.41 35.63 10.23
N GLU A 749 11.52 35.61 11.56
CA GLU A 749 12.26 34.63 12.34
C GLU A 749 11.53 33.29 12.51
N ARG A 750 10.21 33.26 12.30
CA ARG A 750 9.41 32.05 12.54
C ARG A 750 9.56 31.05 11.40
N SER A 751 9.58 29.76 11.75
CA SER A 751 9.49 28.67 10.79
C SER A 751 8.05 28.52 10.29
N VAL A 752 7.79 28.88 9.03
CA VAL A 752 6.43 28.92 8.45
C VAL A 752 6.28 27.94 7.30
N GLY A 753 5.27 27.07 7.38
CA GLY A 753 4.83 26.22 6.28
C GLY A 753 3.52 26.74 5.68
N ILE A 754 3.49 26.98 4.38
CA ILE A 754 2.30 27.42 3.67
C ILE A 754 1.77 26.27 2.83
N ILE A 755 0.56 25.82 3.14
CA ILE A 755 -0.10 24.71 2.47
C ILE A 755 -1.29 25.26 1.70
N THR A 756 -1.41 24.86 0.43
CA THR A 756 -2.56 25.19 -0.42
C THR A 756 -2.93 24.00 -1.30
N PRO A 757 -4.24 23.76 -1.56
CA PRO A 757 -4.67 22.64 -2.38
C PRO A 757 -4.40 22.84 -3.88
N PHE A 758 -4.21 24.08 -4.33
CA PHE A 758 -4.17 24.42 -5.75
C PHE A 758 -2.76 24.76 -6.24
N ALA A 759 -2.36 24.15 -7.37
CA ALA A 759 -1.03 24.32 -7.94
C ALA A 759 -0.72 25.76 -8.36
N ARG A 760 -1.70 26.47 -8.95
CA ARG A 760 -1.55 27.89 -9.34
C ARG A 760 -1.36 28.79 -8.13
N GLN A 761 -2.18 28.63 -7.09
CA GLN A 761 -2.00 29.36 -5.83
C GLN A 761 -0.61 29.09 -5.22
N ARG A 762 -0.15 27.84 -5.24
CA ARG A 762 1.20 27.49 -4.79
C ARG A 762 2.26 28.25 -5.60
N GLU A 763 2.15 28.31 -6.92
CA GLU A 763 3.09 29.05 -7.78
C GLU A 763 3.10 30.54 -7.46
N CYS A 764 1.93 31.17 -7.25
CA CYS A 764 1.82 32.57 -6.83
C CYS A 764 2.58 32.82 -5.51
N ILE A 765 2.39 31.94 -4.52
CA ILE A 765 3.06 32.05 -3.21
C ILE A 765 4.56 31.75 -3.34
N GLU A 766 4.97 30.72 -4.08
CA GLU A 766 6.39 30.41 -4.30
C GLU A 766 7.13 31.57 -4.99
N ASN A 767 6.49 32.24 -5.95
CA ASN A 767 7.04 33.42 -6.60
C ASN A 767 7.20 34.58 -5.60
N LEU A 768 6.22 34.83 -4.73
CA LEU A 768 6.35 35.78 -3.63
C LEU A 768 7.54 35.44 -2.73
N LEU A 769 7.68 34.17 -2.32
CA LEU A 769 8.75 33.73 -1.43
C LEU A 769 10.14 33.94 -2.05
N LYS A 770 10.29 33.60 -3.33
CA LYS A 770 11.54 33.80 -4.09
C LYS A 770 11.88 35.27 -4.27
N LEU A 771 10.90 36.09 -4.64
CA LEU A 771 11.09 37.52 -4.93
C LEU A 771 11.49 38.31 -3.67
N ARG A 772 11.01 37.89 -2.50
CA ARG A 772 11.32 38.53 -1.21
C ARG A 772 12.45 37.87 -0.43
N GLY A 773 12.88 36.66 -0.82
CA GLY A 773 14.00 35.95 -0.20
C GLY A 773 13.70 35.42 1.22
N TYR A 774 12.47 34.99 1.52
CA TYR A 774 12.14 34.44 2.84
C TYR A 774 12.77 33.04 3.03
N ALA A 775 13.86 32.95 3.79
CA ALA A 775 14.57 31.70 4.03
C ALA A 775 13.84 30.71 4.97
N ASN A 776 13.03 31.23 5.91
CA ASN A 776 12.35 30.43 6.93
C ASN A 776 10.90 30.04 6.55
N ALA A 777 10.48 30.33 5.32
CA ALA A 777 9.16 30.02 4.81
C ALA A 777 9.24 29.11 3.60
N SER A 778 8.41 28.06 3.58
CA SER A 778 8.23 27.20 2.41
C SER A 778 6.77 27.11 2.03
N CYS A 779 6.49 26.93 0.74
CA CYS A 779 5.16 26.71 0.20
C CYS A 779 5.13 25.40 -0.60
N GLY A 780 4.01 24.69 -0.55
CA GLY A 780 3.88 23.39 -1.18
C GLY A 780 2.48 22.80 -1.06
N THR A 781 2.23 21.74 -1.82
CA THR A 781 1.07 20.87 -1.60
C THR A 781 1.32 19.96 -0.40
N VAL A 782 0.30 19.23 0.06
CA VAL A 782 0.42 18.37 1.25
C VAL A 782 1.49 17.28 1.16
N HIS A 783 1.82 16.82 -0.04
CA HIS A 783 2.91 15.85 -0.24
C HIS A 783 4.29 16.45 0.06
N ALA A 784 4.49 17.77 -0.16
CA ALA A 784 5.78 18.43 0.05
C ALA A 784 6.12 18.62 1.54
N PHE A 785 5.11 18.73 2.41
CA PHE A 785 5.29 18.90 3.86
C PHE A 785 5.32 17.58 4.62
N GLN A 786 5.45 16.46 3.92
CA GLN A 786 5.39 15.18 4.57
C GLN A 786 6.66 14.89 5.37
N GLY A 787 6.48 14.51 6.64
CA GLY A 787 7.59 14.27 7.57
C GLY A 787 8.20 15.54 8.14
N ASP A 788 7.99 16.70 7.49
CA ASP A 788 8.37 18.02 7.98
C ASP A 788 7.37 18.53 9.04
N GLU A 789 7.83 19.48 9.85
CA GLU A 789 7.03 20.19 10.85
C GLU A 789 7.46 21.66 10.92
N LYS A 790 6.51 22.56 11.17
CA LYS A 790 6.74 24.00 11.21
C LYS A 790 6.13 24.58 12.47
N ASP A 791 6.75 25.64 12.99
CA ASP A 791 6.24 26.35 14.18
C ASP A 791 4.83 26.87 13.87
N VAL A 792 4.68 27.44 12.68
CA VAL A 792 3.42 27.95 12.15
C VAL A 792 3.08 27.29 10.83
N VAL A 793 1.84 26.85 10.67
CA VAL A 793 1.30 26.46 9.37
C VAL A 793 0.19 27.40 8.96
N ILE A 794 0.29 27.94 7.76
CA ILE A 794 -0.74 28.74 7.11
C ILE A 794 -1.41 27.86 6.06
N PHE A 795 -2.69 27.57 6.26
CA PHE A 795 -3.53 26.84 5.32
C PHE A 795 -4.33 27.84 4.46
N SER A 796 -3.85 28.07 3.24
CA SER A 796 -4.48 28.91 2.21
C SER A 796 -5.49 28.08 1.43
N LEU A 797 -6.78 28.29 1.69
CA LEU A 797 -7.84 27.52 1.02
C LEU A 797 -8.04 27.96 -0.42
N ALA A 798 -7.78 29.24 -0.74
CA ALA A 798 -8.01 29.84 -2.06
C ALA A 798 -9.41 29.53 -2.62
N VAL A 799 -10.41 29.56 -1.73
CA VAL A 799 -11.82 29.42 -2.06
C VAL A 799 -12.39 30.81 -2.34
N THR A 800 -12.80 31.03 -3.58
CA THR A 800 -13.29 32.33 -4.08
C THR A 800 -14.68 32.19 -4.68
N ASP A 801 -15.24 33.30 -5.18
CA ASP A 801 -16.49 33.34 -5.94
C ASP A 801 -16.45 32.50 -7.21
N ARG A 802 -15.26 32.34 -7.81
CA ARG A 802 -15.02 31.50 -8.99
C ARG A 802 -14.95 30.00 -8.68
N THR A 803 -14.82 29.60 -7.41
CA THR A 803 -14.75 28.17 -7.04
C THR A 803 -16.10 27.49 -7.30
N ARG A 804 -16.06 26.37 -8.03
CA ARG A 804 -17.25 25.59 -8.37
C ARG A 804 -17.59 24.51 -7.33
N PRO A 805 -18.86 24.07 -7.24
CA PRO A 805 -19.27 23.00 -6.34
C PRO A 805 -18.49 21.69 -6.53
N GLU A 806 -18.14 21.32 -7.76
CA GLU A 806 -17.39 20.10 -8.07
C GLU A 806 -15.96 20.14 -7.50
N THR A 807 -15.28 21.27 -7.67
CA THR A 807 -13.95 21.51 -7.06
C THR A 807 -14.04 21.44 -5.53
N TYR A 808 -15.07 22.05 -4.95
CA TYR A 808 -15.30 22.01 -3.51
C TYR A 808 -15.65 20.60 -3.01
N LYS A 809 -16.36 19.79 -3.79
CA LYS A 809 -16.73 18.40 -3.44
C LYS A 809 -15.49 17.54 -3.21
N TRP A 810 -14.43 17.73 -4.00
CA TRP A 810 -13.14 17.09 -3.73
C TRP A 810 -12.48 17.66 -2.47
N LEU A 811 -12.46 18.98 -2.30
CA LEU A 811 -11.77 19.65 -1.20
C LEU A 811 -12.38 19.34 0.18
N LYS A 812 -13.71 19.36 0.29
CA LYS A 812 -14.44 19.32 1.57
C LYS A 812 -14.25 18.05 2.38
N ASP A 813 -14.04 16.92 1.68
CA ASP A 813 -13.89 15.58 2.27
C ASP A 813 -12.50 14.99 2.01
N ASN A 814 -11.56 15.80 1.51
CA ASN A 814 -10.17 15.38 1.36
C ASN A 814 -9.49 15.28 2.72
N LYS A 815 -9.74 14.15 3.38
CA LYS A 815 -9.19 13.79 4.68
C LYS A 815 -7.67 13.87 4.72
N GLU A 816 -6.99 13.46 3.65
CA GLU A 816 -5.53 13.43 3.63
C GLU A 816 -4.97 14.85 3.66
N LEU A 817 -5.54 15.74 2.84
CA LEU A 817 -5.22 17.17 2.83
C LEU A 817 -5.43 17.80 4.21
N ILE A 818 -6.62 17.59 4.79
CA ILE A 818 -7.01 18.20 6.06
C ILE A 818 -6.17 17.66 7.22
N ASN A 819 -6.01 16.34 7.33
CA ASN A 819 -5.26 15.69 8.40
C ASN A 819 -3.78 16.08 8.35
N VAL A 820 -3.19 16.16 7.15
CA VAL A 820 -1.80 16.62 7.00
C VAL A 820 -1.70 18.10 7.32
N ALA A 821 -2.49 18.98 6.69
CA ALA A 821 -2.35 20.43 6.87
C ALA A 821 -2.42 20.86 8.35
N THR A 822 -3.32 20.26 9.11
CA THR A 822 -3.52 20.55 10.54
C THR A 822 -2.44 19.96 11.46
N SER A 823 -1.90 18.79 11.13
CA SER A 823 -0.94 18.07 12.00
C SER A 823 0.53 18.45 11.80
N ARG A 824 0.81 19.40 10.91
CA ARG A 824 2.16 19.95 10.65
C ARG A 824 2.49 21.17 11.51
N ALA A 825 1.46 21.83 12.06
CA ALA A 825 1.62 22.99 12.94
C ALA A 825 2.05 22.57 14.34
N ARG A 826 3.19 23.05 14.81
CA ARG A 826 3.64 22.86 16.19
C ARG A 826 2.92 23.81 17.14
N GLU A 827 3.00 25.11 16.90
CA GLU A 827 2.55 26.16 17.83
C GLU A 827 1.27 26.87 17.37
N GLN A 828 1.11 27.09 16.06
CA GLN A 828 -0.01 27.84 15.52
C GLN A 828 -0.47 27.33 14.16
N LEU A 829 -1.78 27.12 14.02
CA LEU A 829 -2.47 26.88 12.76
C LEU A 829 -3.25 28.13 12.37
N VAL A 830 -2.92 28.69 11.20
CA VAL A 830 -3.63 29.82 10.59
C VAL A 830 -4.43 29.32 9.39
N VAL A 831 -5.72 29.60 9.34
CA VAL A 831 -6.57 29.27 8.17
C VAL A 831 -7.02 30.57 7.51
N LEU A 832 -6.73 30.69 6.21
CA LEU A 832 -7.15 31.81 5.37
C LEU A 832 -8.31 31.33 4.49
N SER A 833 -9.46 32.01 4.56
CA SER A 833 -10.58 31.73 3.65
C SER A 833 -11.59 32.86 3.58
N ASN A 834 -12.50 32.75 2.61
CA ASN A 834 -13.71 33.56 2.51
C ASN A 834 -14.91 32.79 3.07
N GLN A 835 -15.50 33.27 4.16
CA GLN A 835 -16.62 32.61 4.82
C GLN A 835 -17.88 32.60 3.96
N ALA A 836 -18.20 33.72 3.28
CA ALA A 836 -19.39 33.81 2.44
C ALA A 836 -19.36 32.77 1.30
N GLN A 837 -18.19 32.56 0.70
CA GLN A 837 -18.01 31.55 -0.33
C GLN A 837 -18.04 30.12 0.22
N LEU A 838 -17.47 29.91 1.41
CA LEU A 838 -17.52 28.62 2.08
C LEU A 838 -18.98 28.24 2.44
N ASP A 839 -19.76 29.17 2.98
CA ASP A 839 -21.17 28.96 3.31
C ASP A 839 -22.02 28.68 2.06
N ARG A 840 -21.78 29.44 0.97
CA ARG A 840 -22.40 29.20 -0.34
C ARG A 840 -22.16 27.76 -0.82
N LEU A 841 -20.91 27.32 -0.80
CA LEU A 841 -20.51 26.01 -1.31
C LEU A 841 -20.98 24.86 -0.41
N HIS A 842 -20.98 25.07 0.91
CA HIS A 842 -21.52 24.12 1.88
C HIS A 842 -23.03 23.92 1.71
N ALA A 843 -23.80 25.01 1.61
CA ALA A 843 -25.26 24.97 1.48
C ALA A 843 -25.74 24.25 0.22
N CYS A 844 -24.95 24.28 -0.86
CA CYS A 844 -25.25 23.59 -2.12
C CYS A 844 -25.04 22.06 -2.06
N GLN A 845 -24.53 21.50 -0.97
CA GLN A 845 -24.18 20.09 -0.89
C GLN A 845 -24.79 19.37 0.31
N ARG A 846 -25.23 18.13 0.11
CA ARG A 846 -25.67 17.22 1.19
C ARG A 846 -24.50 16.32 1.62
N GLY A 847 -24.39 16.01 2.92
CA GLY A 847 -23.41 15.06 3.46
C GLY A 847 -22.38 15.68 4.42
N SER A 848 -21.28 14.97 4.67
CA SER A 848 -20.18 15.48 5.51
C SER A 848 -19.43 16.62 4.83
N ASP A 849 -18.86 17.49 5.65
CA ASP A 849 -17.97 18.57 5.22
C ASP A 849 -16.90 18.80 6.30
N ASP A 850 -15.78 18.09 6.16
CA ASP A 850 -14.70 18.11 7.13
C ASP A 850 -13.95 19.44 7.12
N LEU A 851 -13.87 20.08 5.95
CA LEU A 851 -13.24 21.40 5.80
C LEU A 851 -14.06 22.47 6.51
N TYR A 852 -15.38 22.47 6.33
CA TYR A 852 -16.26 23.39 7.02
C TYR A 852 -16.18 23.21 8.54
N GLU A 853 -16.24 21.97 9.02
CA GLU A 853 -16.06 21.67 10.44
C GLU A 853 -14.70 22.16 10.97
N LEU A 854 -13.61 22.00 10.19
CA LEU A 854 -12.29 22.53 10.55
C LEU A 854 -12.32 24.06 10.67
N VAL A 855 -12.87 24.76 9.67
CA VAL A 855 -12.94 26.23 9.69
C VAL A 855 -13.74 26.71 10.90
N GLN A 856 -14.90 26.10 11.19
CA GLN A 856 -15.68 26.42 12.39
C GLN A 856 -14.93 26.12 13.69
N TYR A 857 -14.17 25.02 13.73
CA TYR A 857 -13.32 24.67 14.87
C TYR A 857 -12.21 25.69 15.11
N VAL A 858 -11.54 26.17 14.06
CA VAL A 858 -10.51 27.21 14.16
C VAL A 858 -11.13 28.55 14.60
N LYS A 859 -12.27 28.96 14.00
CA LYS A 859 -12.99 30.20 14.35
C LYS A 859 -13.42 30.23 15.82
N THR A 860 -13.90 29.10 16.32
CA THR A 860 -14.37 28.96 17.71
C THR A 860 -13.25 28.59 18.68
N HIS A 861 -11.98 28.70 18.27
CA HIS A 861 -10.79 28.41 19.09
C HIS A 861 -10.83 27.00 19.73
N GLY A 862 -11.40 26.05 19.00
CA GLY A 862 -11.47 24.63 19.34
C GLY A 862 -12.68 24.19 20.17
N THR A 863 -13.69 25.05 20.32
CA THR A 863 -14.89 24.75 21.13
C THR A 863 -16.04 24.13 20.33
N SER A 864 -16.03 24.19 19.00
CA SER A 864 -17.06 23.56 18.17
C SER A 864 -17.10 22.03 18.30
N ARG A 865 -18.26 21.45 17.96
CA ARG A 865 -18.43 20.01 17.87
C ARG A 865 -17.75 19.49 16.59
N VAL A 866 -16.95 18.43 16.74
CA VAL A 866 -16.29 17.73 15.64
C VAL A 866 -16.91 16.34 15.53
N THR A 867 -17.38 15.96 14.35
CA THR A 867 -17.96 14.64 14.12
C THR A 867 -16.85 13.59 13.97
N ALA A 868 -17.04 12.36 14.43
CA ALA A 868 -16.03 11.30 14.27
C ALA A 868 -16.22 10.57 12.94
N LYS A 869 -15.13 10.27 12.20
CA LYS A 869 -15.15 9.46 10.97
C LYS A 869 -14.65 8.03 11.24
N PRO A 870 -15.24 7.02 10.56
CA PRO A 870 -14.72 5.65 10.60
C PRO A 870 -13.30 5.59 10.00
N ALA A 871 -12.37 4.94 10.68
CA ALA A 871 -10.96 4.88 10.35
C ALA A 871 -10.55 3.52 9.74
N ALA A 872 -9.81 3.46 8.63
CA ALA A 872 -9.34 2.21 8.00
C ALA A 872 -8.30 1.36 8.79
N SER A 873 -8.07 1.61 10.08
CA SER A 873 -7.07 0.91 10.90
C SER A 873 -7.72 0.01 11.96
N ARG A 874 -7.16 -1.19 12.15
CA ARG A 874 -7.56 -2.16 13.19
C ARG A 874 -7.16 -1.69 14.57
N ALA A 875 -6.08 -0.92 14.71
CA ALA A 875 -5.69 -0.35 16.00
C ALA A 875 -6.62 0.82 16.42
N LEU A 876 -7.20 1.54 15.45
CA LEU A 876 -8.34 2.43 15.71
C LEU A 876 -9.65 1.64 15.89
N GLY A 877 -9.59 0.37 15.51
CA GLY A 877 -10.46 -0.75 15.77
C GLY A 877 -10.92 -1.45 14.46
N ILE A 878 -10.98 -0.78 13.29
CA ILE A 878 -11.80 -1.21 12.10
C ILE A 878 -11.01 -2.22 11.27
N LYS A 879 -11.65 -3.32 10.87
CA LYS A 879 -11.05 -4.30 9.96
C LYS A 879 -11.76 -4.32 8.60
N PRO A 880 -11.05 -4.38 7.47
CA PRO A 880 -11.61 -4.79 6.18
C PRO A 880 -11.75 -6.32 6.17
N TYR A 881 -12.92 -6.87 5.83
CA TYR A 881 -13.12 -8.32 5.74
C TYR A 881 -13.20 -8.79 4.29
N SER A 882 -12.75 -10.03 4.06
CA SER A 882 -12.90 -10.80 2.81
C SER A 882 -13.83 -12.00 3.02
N THR A 883 -14.48 -12.46 1.95
CA THR A 883 -15.46 -13.56 1.95
C THR A 883 -14.89 -14.89 2.49
N LYS A 884 -13.61 -15.19 2.24
CA LYS A 884 -12.95 -16.42 2.75
C LYS A 884 -12.73 -16.43 4.26
N THR A 885 -12.52 -15.26 4.86
CA THR A 885 -12.34 -15.15 6.32
C THR A 885 -13.66 -15.33 7.05
N GLU A 886 -14.76 -14.93 6.42
CA GLU A 886 -16.13 -15.22 6.89
C GLU A 886 -16.41 -16.74 6.86
N GLU A 887 -15.97 -17.46 5.82
CA GLU A 887 -16.11 -18.93 5.75
C GLU A 887 -15.32 -19.66 6.85
N ALA A 888 -14.05 -19.30 7.06
CA ALA A 888 -13.26 -19.86 8.15
C ALA A 888 -13.84 -19.51 9.54
N PHE A 889 -14.49 -18.34 9.66
CA PHE A 889 -15.26 -17.99 10.84
C PHE A 889 -16.49 -18.88 11.02
N LEU A 890 -17.24 -19.18 9.96
CA LEU A 890 -18.40 -20.07 10.00
C LEU A 890 -18.03 -21.47 10.46
N GLU A 891 -16.95 -22.04 9.95
CA GLU A 891 -16.46 -23.34 10.43
C GLU A 891 -16.09 -23.28 11.92
N ASN A 892 -15.43 -22.21 12.35
CA ASN A 892 -15.03 -22.01 13.74
C ASN A 892 -16.18 -21.69 14.70
N LEU A 893 -17.24 -21.05 14.22
CA LEU A 893 -18.46 -20.76 14.97
C LEU A 893 -19.32 -22.01 15.08
N ASN A 894 -19.51 -22.75 13.97
CA ASN A 894 -20.17 -24.04 13.98
C ASN A 894 -19.44 -25.02 14.90
N HIS A 895 -18.11 -25.13 14.79
CA HIS A 895 -17.32 -25.96 15.70
C HIS A 895 -17.41 -25.50 17.16
N ALA A 896 -17.53 -24.20 17.43
CA ALA A 896 -17.68 -23.71 18.80
C ALA A 896 -19.09 -23.92 19.36
N LEU A 897 -20.14 -23.80 18.55
CA LEU A 897 -21.54 -24.05 18.92
C LEU A 897 -21.84 -25.55 18.99
N ASP A 898 -21.20 -26.37 18.16
CA ASP A 898 -21.22 -27.84 18.24
C ASP A 898 -20.56 -28.34 19.54
N ASN A 899 -19.56 -27.60 20.04
CA ASN A 899 -18.85 -27.91 21.29
C ASN A 899 -19.40 -27.18 22.52
N ALA A 900 -20.28 -26.18 22.37
CA ALA A 900 -20.98 -25.54 23.47
C ALA A 900 -22.09 -26.48 23.95
N PHE A 901 -21.70 -27.47 24.76
CA PHE A 901 -22.62 -28.43 25.37
C PHE A 901 -23.50 -27.74 26.41
N LEU A 902 -24.80 -27.68 26.15
CA LEU A 902 -25.84 -27.43 27.16
C LEU A 902 -26.91 -28.52 27.06
N ASP A 903 -27.24 -29.12 28.20
CA ASP A 903 -28.45 -29.90 28.46
C ASP A 903 -28.90 -30.92 27.38
N GLY A 904 -27.94 -31.50 26.65
CA GLY A 904 -28.20 -32.51 25.62
C GLY A 904 -28.69 -31.98 24.26
N ARG A 905 -28.57 -30.67 23.97
CA ARG A 905 -29.09 -30.06 22.73
C ARG A 905 -27.96 -29.54 21.83
N ARG A 906 -27.96 -29.92 20.55
CA ARG A 906 -26.94 -29.51 19.55
C ARG A 906 -27.44 -28.31 18.73
N CYS A 907 -26.64 -27.27 18.57
CA CYS A 907 -26.99 -26.09 17.77
C CYS A 907 -26.15 -25.99 16.48
N THR A 908 -26.73 -25.54 15.37
CA THR A 908 -26.05 -25.33 14.08
C THR A 908 -26.44 -24.00 13.44
N VAL A 909 -25.56 -23.37 12.67
CA VAL A 909 -25.82 -22.06 12.03
C VAL A 909 -25.94 -22.20 10.52
N LYS A 910 -26.90 -21.50 9.89
CA LYS A 910 -27.04 -21.41 8.43
C LYS A 910 -27.02 -19.95 7.96
N ARG A 911 -26.46 -19.71 6.76
CA ARG A 911 -26.33 -18.40 6.11
C ARG A 911 -27.47 -18.14 5.12
N GLU A 912 -27.81 -16.86 4.92
CA GLU A 912 -28.71 -16.39 3.84
C GLU A 912 -30.05 -17.14 3.84
N VAL A 913 -30.58 -17.37 5.03
CA VAL A 913 -31.79 -18.17 5.23
C VAL A 913 -32.99 -17.33 4.85
N ALA A 914 -33.81 -17.81 3.92
CA ALA A 914 -35.03 -17.11 3.53
C ALA A 914 -35.97 -16.97 4.74
N ILE A 915 -36.66 -15.83 4.86
CA ILE A 915 -37.61 -15.59 5.96
C ILE A 915 -38.69 -16.67 6.00
N SER A 916 -39.15 -17.13 4.83
CA SER A 916 -40.08 -18.24 4.65
C SER A 916 -39.57 -19.62 5.10
N GLN A 917 -38.27 -19.78 5.33
CA GLN A 917 -37.69 -21.00 5.92
C GLN A 917 -37.67 -20.95 7.45
N VAL A 918 -37.80 -19.75 8.03
CA VAL A 918 -37.82 -19.54 9.49
C VAL A 918 -39.26 -19.51 10.02
N PHE A 919 -40.17 -18.88 9.27
CA PHE A 919 -41.57 -18.71 9.64
C PHE A 919 -42.50 -19.39 8.63
N VAL A 920 -43.60 -19.98 9.12
CA VAL A 920 -44.55 -20.75 8.30
C VAL A 920 -45.46 -19.82 7.48
N ASP A 921 -45.88 -18.70 8.07
CA ASP A 921 -46.78 -17.72 7.48
C ASP A 921 -46.59 -16.33 8.11
N ASN A 922 -46.54 -15.27 7.29
CA ASN A 922 -46.57 -13.89 7.80
C ASN A 922 -47.53 -13.03 6.95
N PRO A 923 -48.76 -12.79 7.43
CA PRO A 923 -49.77 -12.01 6.69
C PRO A 923 -49.47 -10.49 6.65
N SER A 924 -48.56 -10.03 7.51
CA SER A 924 -48.29 -8.61 7.78
C SER A 924 -47.25 -8.00 6.84
N CYS A 925 -46.34 -8.80 6.28
CA CYS A 925 -45.24 -8.36 5.41
C CYS A 925 -44.99 -9.35 4.25
N VAL A 926 -46.03 -9.60 3.44
CA VAL A 926 -46.03 -10.60 2.35
C VAL A 926 -44.95 -10.33 1.29
N ASP A 927 -44.64 -9.05 1.01
CA ASP A 927 -43.62 -8.64 0.06
C ASP A 927 -42.21 -9.07 0.49
N LEU A 928 -41.89 -8.92 1.77
CA LEU A 928 -40.60 -9.29 2.33
C LEU A 928 -40.48 -10.78 2.65
N PHE A 929 -41.60 -11.46 2.89
CA PHE A 929 -41.61 -12.86 3.30
C PHE A 929 -41.01 -13.81 2.24
N TYR A 930 -41.28 -13.56 0.95
CA TYR A 930 -40.78 -14.39 -0.16
C TYR A 930 -39.44 -13.92 -0.75
N THR A 931 -39.05 -12.68 -0.50
CA THR A 931 -37.86 -12.06 -1.11
C THR A 931 -36.74 -11.81 -0.10
N GLY A 932 -37.07 -11.69 1.18
CA GLY A 932 -36.14 -11.39 2.26
C GLY A 932 -35.39 -12.62 2.74
N ARG A 933 -34.14 -12.39 3.17
CA ARG A 933 -33.27 -13.38 3.81
C ARG A 933 -32.67 -12.80 5.07
N PHE A 934 -32.44 -13.65 6.07
CA PHE A 934 -31.59 -13.35 7.21
C PHE A 934 -30.14 -13.67 6.86
N ASP A 935 -29.21 -12.82 7.30
CA ASP A 935 -27.78 -13.08 7.08
C ASP A 935 -27.36 -14.39 7.76
N PHE A 936 -27.77 -14.61 9.00
CA PHE A 936 -27.59 -15.88 9.71
C PHE A 936 -28.81 -16.29 10.54
N VAL A 937 -29.02 -17.60 10.66
CA VAL A 937 -30.02 -18.19 11.58
C VAL A 937 -29.39 -19.35 12.33
N VAL A 938 -29.55 -19.34 13.66
CA VAL A 938 -29.13 -20.43 14.54
C VAL A 938 -30.30 -21.40 14.71
N TYR A 939 -30.02 -22.69 14.58
CA TYR A 939 -30.97 -23.79 14.72
C TYR A 939 -30.59 -24.70 15.89
N GLU A 940 -31.59 -25.13 16.66
CA GLU A 940 -31.48 -26.18 17.67
C GLU A 940 -31.94 -27.52 17.06
N ARG A 941 -31.18 -28.60 17.31
CA ARG A 941 -31.51 -29.94 16.84
C ARG A 941 -32.33 -30.69 17.90
N GLN A 942 -33.63 -30.81 17.67
CA GLN A 942 -34.53 -31.63 18.49
C GLN A 942 -35.06 -32.81 17.66
N GLY A 943 -34.77 -34.05 18.08
CA GLY A 943 -35.40 -35.26 17.50
C GLY A 943 -35.30 -35.38 15.98
N GLY A 944 -34.16 -34.99 15.38
CA GLY A 944 -33.92 -35.03 13.93
C GLY A 944 -34.39 -33.80 13.15
N ARG A 945 -35.13 -32.88 13.78
CA ARG A 945 -35.62 -31.62 13.19
C ARG A 945 -34.75 -30.44 13.64
N LEU A 946 -34.51 -29.50 12.72
CA LEU A 946 -33.82 -28.23 13.01
C LEU A 946 -34.87 -27.16 13.30
N MET A 947 -34.92 -26.69 14.55
CA MET A 947 -35.80 -25.60 14.98
C MET A 947 -35.01 -24.29 14.98
N PRO A 948 -35.39 -23.27 14.21
CA PRO A 948 -34.72 -21.97 14.29
C PRO A 948 -34.97 -21.35 15.66
N ILE A 949 -33.94 -20.78 16.28
CA ILE A 949 -34.04 -20.17 17.63
C ILE A 949 -33.75 -18.67 17.63
N LEU A 950 -32.86 -18.18 16.75
CA LEU A 950 -32.61 -16.75 16.56
C LEU A 950 -31.99 -16.46 15.19
N ALA A 951 -32.10 -15.21 14.75
CA ALA A 951 -31.42 -14.68 13.57
C ALA A 951 -30.38 -13.62 13.95
N ILE A 952 -29.34 -13.48 13.13
CA ILE A 952 -28.32 -12.44 13.24
C ILE A 952 -28.25 -11.69 11.90
N GLU A 953 -28.29 -10.36 11.94
CA GLU A 953 -28.12 -9.47 10.77
C GLU A 953 -26.87 -8.61 10.92
N LEU A 954 -26.16 -8.40 9.82
CA LEU A 954 -24.96 -7.60 9.72
C LEU A 954 -25.26 -6.26 9.02
N ASP A 955 -25.41 -5.19 9.80
CA ASP A 955 -25.85 -3.89 9.29
C ASP A 955 -24.68 -3.06 8.70
N GLY A 956 -24.55 -3.02 7.37
CA GLY A 956 -23.66 -2.12 6.60
C GLY A 956 -23.89 -0.61 6.75
N LYS A 957 -23.05 0.20 6.10
CA LYS A 957 -23.22 1.69 6.10
C LYS A 957 -24.52 2.09 5.40
N GLU A 958 -24.93 1.33 4.38
CA GLU A 958 -26.17 1.46 3.64
C GLU A 958 -27.41 1.39 4.53
N HIS A 959 -27.36 0.68 5.67
CA HIS A 959 -28.47 0.61 6.62
C HIS A 959 -28.73 1.93 7.37
N ARG A 960 -27.80 2.89 7.31
CA ARG A 960 -27.96 4.24 7.89
C ARG A 960 -28.20 5.33 6.85
N GLY A 961 -27.79 5.12 5.61
CA GLY A 961 -27.82 6.12 4.56
C GLY A 961 -28.92 5.94 3.52
N ASP A 962 -29.39 4.70 3.32
CA ASP A 962 -30.39 4.37 2.31
C ASP A 962 -31.79 4.20 2.95
N PRO A 963 -32.76 5.09 2.64
CA PRO A 963 -34.13 5.00 3.13
C PRO A 963 -34.84 3.68 2.77
N ALA A 964 -34.50 3.05 1.64
CA ALA A 964 -35.10 1.81 1.20
C ALA A 964 -34.62 0.63 2.05
N VAL A 965 -33.33 0.59 2.40
CA VAL A 965 -32.75 -0.42 3.29
C VAL A 965 -33.32 -0.28 4.70
N GLN A 966 -33.46 0.94 5.22
CA GLN A 966 -34.09 1.19 6.54
C GLN A 966 -35.56 0.76 6.60
N ALA A 967 -36.31 0.95 5.51
CA ALA A 967 -37.69 0.48 5.44
C ALA A 967 -37.77 -1.06 5.45
N ARG A 968 -36.85 -1.72 4.73
CA ARG A 968 -36.71 -3.19 4.72
C ARG A 968 -36.38 -3.75 6.12
N ASP A 969 -35.45 -3.09 6.80
CA ASP A 969 -35.00 -3.47 8.14
C ASP A 969 -36.11 -3.42 9.18
N ARG A 970 -36.89 -2.33 9.19
CA ARG A 970 -38.07 -2.19 10.05
C ARG A 970 -39.11 -3.29 9.81
N LYS A 971 -39.27 -3.74 8.56
CA LYS A 971 -40.17 -4.86 8.22
C LYS A 971 -39.62 -6.19 8.75
N LYS A 972 -38.32 -6.46 8.62
CA LYS A 972 -37.70 -7.68 9.22
C LYS A 972 -37.88 -7.71 10.74
N GLU A 973 -37.66 -6.59 11.42
CA GLU A 973 -37.86 -6.48 12.87
C GLU A 973 -39.32 -6.74 13.26
N ALA A 974 -40.28 -6.22 12.49
CA ALA A 974 -41.70 -6.45 12.73
C ALA A 974 -42.06 -7.94 12.57
N ILE A 975 -41.57 -8.61 11.52
CA ILE A 975 -41.77 -10.04 11.28
C ILE A 975 -41.25 -10.86 12.48
N CYS A 976 -40.01 -10.60 12.92
CA CYS A 976 -39.42 -11.30 14.06
C CYS A 976 -40.20 -11.06 15.35
N ARG A 977 -40.62 -9.82 15.62
CA ARG A 977 -41.38 -9.46 16.83
C ARG A 977 -42.75 -10.15 16.87
N GLU A 978 -43.46 -10.19 15.74
CA GLU A 978 -44.76 -10.85 15.62
C GLU A 978 -44.68 -12.35 15.91
N HIS A 979 -43.57 -12.97 15.52
CA HIS A 979 -43.31 -14.40 15.72
C HIS A 979 -42.61 -14.72 17.05
N GLY A 980 -42.38 -13.73 17.92
CA GLY A 980 -41.61 -13.92 19.16
C GLY A 980 -40.17 -14.39 18.93
N PHE A 981 -39.61 -14.13 17.75
CA PHE A 981 -38.31 -14.62 17.30
C PHE A 981 -37.21 -13.58 17.58
N GLU A 982 -36.08 -14.04 18.10
CA GLU A 982 -34.98 -13.17 18.51
C GLU A 982 -34.14 -12.76 17.28
N LEU A 983 -33.96 -11.45 17.05
CA LEU A 983 -33.17 -10.90 15.94
C LEU A 983 -32.03 -10.02 16.48
N ILE A 984 -30.80 -10.50 16.38
CA ILE A 984 -29.62 -9.77 16.83
C ILE A 984 -29.07 -8.97 15.65
N ARG A 985 -29.15 -7.63 15.71
CA ARG A 985 -28.50 -6.76 14.73
C ARG A 985 -27.12 -6.36 15.20
N VAL A 986 -26.14 -6.59 14.34
CA VAL A 986 -24.74 -6.25 14.59
C VAL A 986 -24.30 -5.32 13.47
N GLU A 987 -23.95 -4.08 13.80
CA GLU A 987 -23.39 -3.17 12.80
C GLU A 987 -22.14 -3.80 12.16
N ASN A 988 -21.95 -3.66 10.85
CA ASN A 988 -20.73 -4.07 10.15
C ASN A 988 -19.50 -3.36 10.71
N SER A 989 -19.68 -2.22 11.37
CA SER A 989 -18.63 -1.55 12.14
C SER A 989 -18.37 -2.18 13.52
N TYR A 990 -19.15 -3.17 13.96
CA TYR A 990 -18.97 -3.98 15.18
C TYR A 990 -18.61 -5.43 14.89
N ALA A 991 -19.06 -5.97 13.75
CA ALA A 991 -18.52 -7.19 13.12
C ALA A 991 -16.98 -7.24 13.16
N ARG A 992 -16.36 -6.07 13.02
CA ARG A 992 -15.03 -5.60 13.47
C ARG A 992 -14.28 -6.43 14.53
N ARG A 993 -14.99 -7.08 15.47
CA ARG A 993 -14.41 -7.86 16.57
C ARG A 993 -15.01 -9.26 16.63
N TYR A 994 -15.12 -9.94 15.49
CA TYR A 994 -15.69 -11.30 15.40
C TYR A 994 -15.11 -12.30 16.40
N HIS A 995 -13.86 -12.17 16.89
CA HIS A 995 -13.38 -13.00 18.00
C HIS A 995 -14.09 -12.68 19.32
N TYR A 996 -14.23 -11.41 19.68
CA TYR A 996 -14.99 -11.03 20.87
C TYR A 996 -16.50 -11.27 20.69
N ILE A 997 -17.08 -11.03 19.51
CA ILE A 997 -18.49 -11.36 19.23
C ILE A 997 -18.67 -12.87 19.32
N LYS A 998 -17.78 -13.68 18.75
CA LYS A 998 -17.77 -15.14 18.92
C LYS A 998 -17.75 -15.50 20.40
N GLU A 999 -16.83 -14.94 21.18
CA GLU A 999 -16.76 -15.24 22.61
C GLU A 999 -17.97 -14.72 23.40
N ILE A 1000 -18.52 -13.55 23.03
CA ILE A 1000 -19.72 -12.97 23.60
C ILE A 1000 -20.91 -13.88 23.34
N LEU A 1001 -21.08 -14.35 22.09
CA LEU A 1001 -22.13 -15.26 21.68
C LEU A 1001 -21.95 -16.64 22.33
N ILE A 1002 -20.73 -17.21 22.34
CA ILE A 1002 -20.44 -18.46 23.05
C ILE A 1002 -20.85 -18.34 24.51
N ARG A 1003 -20.46 -17.27 25.22
CA ARG A 1003 -20.82 -17.06 26.63
C ARG A 1003 -22.33 -16.83 26.81
N TYR A 1004 -22.96 -16.07 25.93
CA TYR A 1004 -24.42 -15.87 25.94
C TYR A 1004 -25.17 -17.19 25.82
N PHE A 1005 -24.73 -18.06 24.91
CA PHE A 1005 -25.30 -19.39 24.80
C PHE A 1005 -24.95 -20.23 26.02
N SER A 1006 -23.72 -20.15 26.55
CA SER A 1006 -23.26 -20.91 27.75
C SER A 1006 -24.05 -20.61 29.03
N GLY A 1007 -24.67 -19.43 29.14
CA GLY A 1007 -25.40 -18.97 30.32
C GLY A 1007 -26.91 -19.16 30.28
N ARG A 1008 -27.45 -19.75 29.20
CA ARG A 1008 -28.89 -20.03 29.01
C ARG A 1008 -29.26 -21.45 29.36
#